data_AF-A0A4Y7JXL9-F1
#
_entry.id   AF-A0A4Y7JXL9-F1
#
_cell.length_a   1.000
_cell.length_b   1.000
_cell.length_c   1.000
_cell.angle_alpha   90.00
_cell.angle_beta   90.00
_cell.angle_gamma   90.00
#
_symmetry.space_group_name_H-M   'P 1'
#
loop_
_entity.id
_entity.type
_entity.pdbx_description
1 polymer ?
#
loop_
_entity_poly.entity_id
_entity_poly.type
_entity_poly.pdbx_seq_one_letter_code
_entity_poly.pdbx_strand_id
1 'polypeptide(L)'
;MKMVPYQIVQSLSGDAWVEANGQTYSPSKIAGFVLAKMKKIAEDYLGRPVSGAVISVPSYFNDAQRKATKVAGRFAGFDVLRIINETTAAALSYGLNNKEGCIAVFHLGGGTFNVSILHISKDVFVVKATNGDTSLGGEDFDNTLLEYLVSEFKRMESVDLSKDINALWRLRDAAEKAKIELSSTDETRINLPFITADAAGAKHLSITITRSKLEELVNDLVERTKNACTSCLKDAGLSAKDIDEVLLLGGMTQLPKIRKTVTEIFGKTPTEALNPDEVVAMGAAIQAGILRGDLNHLKVYDITPRSLSMETYGGIITRLIERHTTLAKEIAKSFSTAYDNQTEAVLRVCQSENEVPNDNMKRQDFILMGIPHGSRGVPMIIVTLKFDADGIMNVSAKNMQYGRGQVLSIISSESLCDSEQLLIREEELHVEYESQFKRQEGVLLPPPVDWDAQGFVSPVIDQLSFGTCWAIAAVASTESAYGIKRGHLIELSIQQLIDCADIDGFEGGHEYFAFRFMKLHGLCAAKYYPYTGYSQQGCDITKSQLPLVKIDGFQTVPLKALDIIHALTNQPLYAVFTEEFASHPDYEEYDGGLYGGGDKNKELPDDICFHSVCIIGWGYDHIEQHYFLKIKDSKGTEWGDEGEHRMDPSVPLGFCATSGQNCSAPSTN
;
A
#
# COMPACT_ATOMS: atom_id res chain seq x y z
N MET A 1 17.41 10.54 23.06
CA MET A 1 16.48 9.41 23.35
C MET A 1 15.93 8.92 22.01
N LYS A 2 15.74 7.61 21.79
CA LYS A 2 15.04 7.17 20.57
C LYS A 2 13.59 7.65 20.64
N MET A 3 13.08 8.24 19.56
CA MET A 3 11.70 8.75 19.48
C MET A 3 10.71 7.60 19.69
N VAL A 4 10.88 6.52 18.94
CA VAL A 4 10.04 5.32 19.04
C VAL A 4 10.79 4.13 19.65
N PRO A 5 10.08 3.23 20.33
CA PRO A 5 10.67 2.08 21.00
C PRO A 5 10.74 0.82 20.13
N TYR A 6 9.93 0.74 19.07
CA TYR A 6 10.01 -0.31 18.06
C TYR A 6 11.12 0.01 17.04
N GLN A 7 11.57 -1.02 16.32
CA GLN A 7 12.62 -0.89 15.33
C GLN A 7 12.05 -0.34 14.02
N ILE A 8 12.61 0.77 13.56
CA ILE A 8 12.40 1.28 12.20
C ILE A 8 13.52 0.69 11.34
N VAL A 9 13.14 0.03 10.25
CA VAL A 9 14.04 -0.57 9.28
C VAL A 9 13.86 0.09 7.92
N GLN A 10 14.92 0.08 7.12
CA GLN A 10 14.86 0.53 5.74
C GLN A 10 14.35 -0.63 4.88
N SER A 11 13.35 -0.36 4.05
CA SER A 11 12.87 -1.30 3.03
C SER A 11 13.81 -1.34 1.82
N LEU A 12 13.59 -2.25 0.88
CA LEU A 12 14.38 -2.40 -0.34
C LEU A 12 14.35 -1.14 -1.22
N SER A 13 13.22 -0.42 -1.28
CA SER A 13 13.10 0.88 -1.97
C SER A 13 13.65 2.06 -1.17
N GLY A 14 14.06 1.83 0.08
CA GLY A 14 14.55 2.87 0.98
C GLY A 14 13.47 3.55 1.83
N ASP A 15 12.20 3.13 1.71
CA ASP A 15 11.12 3.60 2.58
C ASP A 15 11.29 3.12 4.03
N ALA A 16 10.75 3.89 4.97
CA ALA A 16 10.80 3.58 6.40
C ALA A 16 9.69 2.57 6.77
N TRP A 17 10.09 1.37 7.16
CA TRP A 17 9.23 0.27 7.61
C TRP A 17 9.46 -0.02 9.09
N VAL A 18 8.65 -0.88 9.68
CA VAL A 18 8.82 -1.33 11.07
C VAL A 18 9.09 -2.83 11.11
N GLU A 19 9.91 -3.27 12.07
CA GLU A 19 10.16 -4.69 12.31
C GLU A 19 9.56 -5.12 13.66
N ALA A 20 8.82 -6.22 13.65
CA ALA A 20 8.26 -6.84 14.84
C ALA A 20 8.27 -8.36 14.69
N ASN A 21 8.76 -9.07 15.72
CA ASN A 21 8.84 -10.54 15.75
C ASN A 21 9.54 -11.16 14.53
N GLY A 22 10.62 -10.52 14.04
CA GLY A 22 11.39 -10.98 12.87
C GLY A 22 10.67 -10.79 11.52
N GLN A 23 9.56 -10.05 11.51
CA GLN A 23 8.83 -9.69 10.29
C GLN A 23 8.84 -8.18 10.09
N THR A 24 8.94 -7.75 8.84
CA THR A 24 8.86 -6.33 8.47
C THR A 24 7.45 -5.98 8.02
N TYR A 25 7.05 -4.74 8.29
CA TYR A 25 5.72 -4.23 7.98
C TYR A 25 5.84 -2.82 7.41
N SER A 26 5.19 -2.59 6.28
CA SER A 26 5.02 -1.23 5.75
C SER A 26 4.07 -0.41 6.65
N PRO A 27 4.23 0.92 6.71
CA PRO A 27 3.29 1.79 7.44
C PRO A 27 1.84 1.63 6.95
N SER A 28 1.65 1.41 5.64
CA SER A 28 0.34 1.16 5.03
C SER A 28 -0.33 -0.08 5.61
N LYS A 29 0.43 -1.16 5.85
CA LYS A 29 -0.07 -2.39 6.46
C LYS A 29 -0.49 -2.20 7.91
N ILE A 30 0.34 -1.52 8.70
CA ILE A 30 0.01 -1.18 10.10
C ILE A 30 -1.27 -0.33 10.17
N ALA A 31 -1.39 0.70 9.32
CA ALA A 31 -2.61 1.49 9.21
C ALA A 31 -3.80 0.65 8.73
N GLY A 32 -3.57 -0.30 7.82
CA GLY A 32 -4.56 -1.24 7.33
C GLY A 32 -5.16 -2.12 8.44
N PHE A 33 -4.37 -2.59 9.41
CA PHE A 33 -4.90 -3.31 10.57
C PHE A 33 -5.87 -2.47 11.41
N VAL A 34 -5.57 -1.18 11.59
CA VAL A 34 -6.46 -0.24 12.29
C VAL A 34 -7.76 -0.05 11.51
N LEU A 35 -7.65 0.17 10.18
CA LEU A 35 -8.81 0.32 9.31
C LEU A 35 -9.67 -0.94 9.25
N ALA A 36 -9.08 -2.13 9.25
CA ALA A 36 -9.80 -3.41 9.31
C ALA A 36 -10.58 -3.55 10.62
N LYS A 37 -10.01 -3.09 11.75
CA LYS A 37 -10.73 -3.02 13.02
C LYS A 37 -11.92 -2.04 12.94
N MET A 38 -11.75 -0.88 12.30
CA MET A 38 -12.85 0.09 12.10
C MET A 38 -13.95 -0.49 11.20
N LYS A 39 -13.58 -1.20 10.13
CA LYS A 39 -14.51 -1.94 9.27
C LYS A 39 -15.38 -2.90 10.10
N LYS A 40 -14.73 -3.73 10.91
CA LYS A 40 -15.42 -4.70 11.76
C LYS A 40 -16.39 -4.03 12.74
N ILE A 41 -15.99 -2.92 13.37
CA ILE A 41 -16.88 -2.16 14.26
C ILE A 41 -18.13 -1.67 13.50
N ALA A 42 -17.96 -1.16 12.28
CA ALA A 42 -19.08 -0.73 11.45
C ALA A 42 -19.98 -1.90 11.01
N GLU A 43 -19.38 -3.04 10.62
CA GLU A 43 -20.12 -4.25 10.23
C GLU A 43 -20.91 -4.86 11.39
N ASP A 44 -20.31 -4.94 12.57
CA ASP A 44 -20.95 -5.43 13.79
C ASP A 44 -22.15 -4.54 14.17
N TYR A 45 -22.02 -3.21 14.02
CA TYR A 45 -23.11 -2.26 14.28
C TYR A 45 -24.23 -2.34 13.22
N LEU A 46 -23.88 -2.46 11.94
CA LEU A 46 -24.84 -2.46 10.84
C LEU A 46 -25.48 -3.83 10.57
N GLY A 47 -24.90 -4.91 11.09
CA GLY A 47 -25.34 -6.28 10.84
C GLY A 47 -25.16 -6.75 9.39
N ARG A 48 -24.29 -6.10 8.60
CA ARG A 48 -24.01 -6.43 7.20
C ARG A 48 -22.58 -6.04 6.78
N PRO A 49 -22.03 -6.65 5.72
CA PRO A 49 -20.71 -6.29 5.20
C PRO A 49 -20.62 -4.83 4.74
N VAL A 50 -19.44 -4.22 4.91
CA VAL A 50 -19.14 -2.85 4.47
C VAL A 50 -18.01 -2.90 3.44
N SER A 51 -18.31 -2.54 2.20
CA SER A 51 -17.33 -2.60 1.10
C SER A 51 -16.63 -1.28 0.81
N GLY A 52 -17.27 -0.12 1.00
CA GLY A 52 -16.71 1.18 0.62
C GLY A 52 -16.47 2.12 1.81
N ALA A 53 -15.44 2.94 1.73
CA ALA A 53 -15.10 3.92 2.76
C ALA A 53 -14.58 5.25 2.21
N VAL A 54 -14.81 6.32 2.97
CA VAL A 54 -14.10 7.60 2.85
C VAL A 54 -13.11 7.67 4.00
N ILE A 55 -11.83 7.90 3.69
CA ILE A 55 -10.75 7.90 4.68
C ILE A 55 -10.18 9.31 4.79
N SER A 56 -10.03 9.81 6.02
CA SER A 56 -9.46 11.14 6.26
C SER A 56 -7.94 11.12 6.28
N VAL A 57 -7.33 12.22 5.85
CA VAL A 57 -5.88 12.48 5.97
C VAL A 57 -5.63 13.92 6.43
N PRO A 58 -4.49 14.19 7.09
CA PRO A 58 -4.03 15.55 7.34
C PRO A 58 -3.99 16.37 6.05
N SER A 59 -4.52 17.59 6.09
CA SER A 59 -4.63 18.45 4.91
C SER A 59 -3.28 18.74 4.27
N TYR A 60 -2.20 18.73 5.06
CA TYR A 60 -0.83 18.97 4.60
C TYR A 60 -0.06 17.71 4.15
N PHE A 61 -0.71 16.54 4.06
CA PHE A 61 -0.11 15.32 3.51
C PHE A 61 0.30 15.50 2.04
N ASN A 62 1.48 14.97 1.72
CA ASN A 62 2.01 14.90 0.37
C ASN A 62 1.41 13.72 -0.43
N ASP A 63 1.79 13.61 -1.69
CA ASP A 63 1.29 12.57 -2.60
C ASP A 63 1.58 11.14 -2.11
N ALA A 64 2.82 10.86 -1.68
CA ALA A 64 3.21 9.55 -1.17
C ALA A 64 2.40 9.12 0.06
N GLN A 65 2.18 10.03 1.01
CA GLN A 65 1.38 9.76 2.21
C GLN A 65 -0.10 9.51 1.88
N ARG A 66 -0.67 10.24 0.91
CA ARG A 66 -2.04 10.02 0.42
C ARG A 66 -2.18 8.66 -0.28
N LYS A 67 -1.23 8.31 -1.15
CA LYS A 67 -1.16 7.00 -1.81
C LYS A 67 -1.06 5.87 -0.78
N ALA A 68 -0.15 5.99 0.18
CA ALA A 68 0.03 5.00 1.26
C ALA A 68 -1.25 4.80 2.09
N THR A 69 -1.97 5.89 2.40
CA THR A 69 -3.26 5.80 3.12
C THR A 69 -4.34 5.11 2.28
N LYS A 70 -4.38 5.39 0.97
CA LYS A 70 -5.30 4.72 0.05
C LYS A 70 -5.00 3.22 -0.07
N VAL A 71 -3.72 2.84 -0.10
CA VAL A 71 -3.25 1.44 -0.04
C VAL A 71 -3.68 0.79 1.28
N ALA A 72 -3.51 1.45 2.42
CA ALA A 72 -3.97 0.96 3.72
C ALA A 72 -5.48 0.65 3.74
N GLY A 73 -6.29 1.51 3.10
CA GLY A 73 -7.73 1.26 2.94
C GLY A 73 -8.04 0.01 2.11
N ARG A 74 -7.31 -0.20 1.01
CA ARG A 74 -7.45 -1.42 0.19
C ARG A 74 -7.04 -2.67 0.96
N PHE A 75 -5.93 -2.62 1.70
CA PHE A 75 -5.48 -3.70 2.58
C PHE A 75 -6.55 -4.08 3.61
N ALA A 76 -7.28 -3.10 4.14
CA ALA A 76 -8.41 -3.35 5.04
C ALA A 76 -9.68 -3.90 4.34
N GLY A 77 -9.63 -4.12 3.03
CA GLY A 77 -10.74 -4.60 2.21
C GLY A 77 -11.81 -3.53 1.94
N PHE A 78 -11.42 -2.25 1.87
CA PHE A 78 -12.30 -1.17 1.42
C PHE A 78 -12.04 -0.79 -0.04
N ASP A 79 -13.12 -0.57 -0.79
CA ASP A 79 -13.14 0.33 -1.93
C ASP A 79 -13.05 1.77 -1.40
N VAL A 80 -11.86 2.37 -1.52
CA VAL A 80 -11.59 3.73 -1.04
C VAL A 80 -12.20 4.74 -2.01
N LEU A 81 -13.42 5.18 -1.69
CA LEU A 81 -14.25 6.04 -2.53
C LEU A 81 -13.69 7.47 -2.63
N ARG A 82 -13.06 7.95 -1.56
CA ARG A 82 -12.47 9.28 -1.45
C ARG A 82 -11.45 9.35 -0.32
N ILE A 83 -10.37 10.05 -0.54
CA ILE A 83 -9.52 10.62 0.51
C ILE A 83 -9.99 12.05 0.79
N ILE A 84 -10.33 12.34 2.04
CA ILE A 84 -10.78 13.67 2.45
C ILE A 84 -9.80 14.31 3.42
N ASN A 85 -9.55 15.62 3.27
CA ASN A 85 -8.76 16.37 4.23
C ASN A 85 -9.53 16.51 5.56
N GLU A 86 -8.87 16.27 6.69
CA GLU A 86 -9.48 16.32 8.03
C GLU A 86 -10.18 17.66 8.32
N THR A 87 -9.55 18.77 7.95
CA THR A 87 -10.12 20.11 8.16
C THR A 87 -11.34 20.36 7.28
N THR A 88 -11.34 19.84 6.04
CA THR A 88 -12.49 19.86 5.13
C THR A 88 -13.64 19.01 5.67
N ALA A 89 -13.33 17.81 6.19
CA ALA A 89 -14.33 16.94 6.81
C ALA A 89 -14.99 17.64 8.01
N ALA A 90 -14.21 18.28 8.87
CA ALA A 90 -14.80 18.99 10.01
C ALA A 90 -15.64 20.22 9.60
N ALA A 91 -15.22 20.93 8.55
CA ALA A 91 -16.01 22.02 7.98
C ALA A 91 -17.36 21.52 7.44
N LEU A 92 -17.40 20.35 6.79
CA LEU A 92 -18.66 19.72 6.35
C LEU A 92 -19.59 19.45 7.54
N SER A 93 -19.07 18.86 8.61
CA SER A 93 -19.84 18.60 9.84
C SER A 93 -20.40 19.88 10.46
N TYR A 94 -19.61 20.96 10.44
CA TYR A 94 -20.02 22.26 10.97
C TYR A 94 -21.08 22.95 10.10
N GLY A 95 -20.88 22.96 8.78
CA GLY A 95 -21.71 23.71 7.83
C GLY A 95 -23.05 23.06 7.50
N LEU A 96 -23.26 21.78 7.83
CA LEU A 96 -24.51 21.07 7.55
C LEU A 96 -25.77 21.75 8.14
N ASN A 97 -25.60 22.52 9.23
CA ASN A 97 -26.70 23.25 9.88
C ASN A 97 -26.90 24.68 9.33
N ASN A 98 -26.69 24.90 8.03
CA ASN A 98 -26.87 26.19 7.33
C ASN A 98 -26.04 27.35 7.91
N LYS A 99 -24.85 27.07 8.42
CA LYS A 99 -23.91 28.11 8.88
C LYS A 99 -23.06 28.59 7.70
N GLU A 100 -23.12 29.89 7.43
CA GLU A 100 -22.34 30.55 6.38
C GLU A 100 -21.24 31.44 7.00
N GLY A 101 -20.22 31.74 6.19
CA GLY A 101 -19.13 32.64 6.57
C GLY A 101 -17.75 32.05 6.33
N CYS A 102 -16.75 32.82 6.69
CA CYS A 102 -15.35 32.43 6.66
C CYS A 102 -14.96 31.76 7.98
N ILE A 103 -14.48 30.52 7.94
CA ILE A 103 -14.08 29.78 9.14
C ILE A 103 -12.60 29.46 9.10
N ALA A 104 -11.97 29.47 10.28
CA ALA A 104 -10.64 28.91 10.49
C ALA A 104 -10.76 27.57 11.23
N VAL A 105 -10.17 26.53 10.67
CA VAL A 105 -10.18 25.18 11.22
C VAL A 105 -8.78 24.87 11.72
N PHE A 106 -8.61 24.79 13.04
CA PHE A 106 -7.34 24.51 13.71
C PHE A 106 -7.36 23.09 14.26
N HIS A 107 -6.57 22.21 13.65
CA HIS A 107 -6.47 20.80 14.02
C HIS A 107 -5.08 20.50 14.59
N LEU A 108 -4.99 20.24 15.90
CA LEU A 108 -3.78 19.77 16.56
C LEU A 108 -4.05 18.40 17.18
N GLY A 109 -3.68 17.36 16.43
CA GLY A 109 -3.89 15.96 16.81
C GLY A 109 -2.71 15.37 17.60
N GLY A 110 -2.61 14.04 17.58
CA GLY A 110 -1.53 13.31 18.23
C GLY A 110 -0.17 13.43 17.54
N GLY A 111 -0.14 13.51 16.20
CA GLY A 111 1.13 13.55 15.43
C GLY A 111 1.23 14.64 14.35
N THR A 112 0.13 15.33 14.03
CA THR A 112 0.12 16.37 12.99
C THR A 112 -0.66 17.61 13.40
N PHE A 113 -0.21 18.74 12.87
CA PHE A 113 -0.86 20.03 12.97
C PHE A 113 -1.32 20.49 11.60
N ASN A 114 -2.58 20.90 11.47
CA ASN A 114 -3.14 21.47 10.25
C ASN A 114 -3.97 22.71 10.59
N VAL A 115 -3.89 23.71 9.72
CA VAL A 115 -4.78 24.86 9.73
C VAL A 115 -5.32 25.10 8.33
N SER A 116 -6.63 25.28 8.22
CA SER A 116 -7.26 25.63 6.95
C SER A 116 -8.24 26.76 7.13
N ILE A 117 -8.32 27.64 6.14
CA ILE A 117 -9.33 28.69 6.07
C ILE A 117 -10.30 28.31 4.96
N LEU A 118 -11.58 28.27 5.31
CA LEU A 118 -12.65 27.88 4.38
C LEU A 118 -13.72 28.96 4.34
N HIS A 119 -14.36 29.10 3.19
CA HIS A 119 -15.55 29.92 3.02
C HIS A 119 -16.75 29.03 2.72
N ILE A 120 -17.79 29.15 3.55
CA ILE A 120 -19.04 28.40 3.41
C ILE A 120 -20.13 29.37 2.94
N SER A 121 -20.77 29.07 1.81
CA SER A 121 -21.91 29.83 1.31
C SER A 121 -22.86 28.92 0.56
N LYS A 122 -24.15 28.90 0.96
CA LYS A 122 -25.23 28.15 0.30
C LYS A 122 -24.81 26.74 -0.12
N ASP A 123 -24.40 25.93 0.86
CA ASP A 123 -24.00 24.53 0.67
C ASP A 123 -22.69 24.32 -0.12
N VAL A 124 -21.98 25.40 -0.44
CA VAL A 124 -20.68 25.36 -1.09
C VAL A 124 -19.56 25.64 -0.10
N PHE A 125 -18.65 24.69 0.02
CA PHE A 125 -17.47 24.71 0.87
C PHE A 125 -16.25 24.94 -0.01
N VAL A 126 -15.56 26.06 0.18
CA VAL A 126 -14.35 26.39 -0.60
C VAL A 126 -13.18 26.58 0.33
N VAL A 127 -12.17 25.72 0.22
CA VAL A 127 -10.89 25.91 0.93
C VAL A 127 -10.13 27.06 0.26
N LYS A 128 -9.79 28.08 1.04
CA LYS A 128 -9.06 29.26 0.56
C LYS A 128 -7.56 29.09 0.68
N ALA A 129 -7.12 28.55 1.81
CA ALA A 129 -5.73 28.23 2.08
C ALA A 129 -5.63 27.11 3.09
N THR A 130 -4.52 26.38 3.05
CA THR A 130 -4.17 25.39 4.06
C THR A 130 -2.68 25.42 4.34
N ASN A 131 -2.31 25.21 5.59
CA ASN A 131 -0.93 25.11 6.05
C ASN A 131 -0.86 24.07 7.18
N GLY A 132 0.34 23.69 7.61
CA GLY A 132 0.49 22.70 8.65
C GLY A 132 1.90 22.18 8.80
N ASP A 133 2.03 21.25 9.73
CA ASP A 133 3.26 20.57 10.09
C ASP A 133 2.92 19.08 10.33
N THR A 134 3.41 18.21 9.45
CA THR A 134 3.11 16.77 9.50
C THR A 134 3.93 16.03 10.56
N SER A 135 4.71 16.75 11.37
CA SER A 135 5.55 16.22 12.43
C SER A 135 5.48 17.14 13.66
N LEU A 136 4.24 17.48 14.03
CA LEU A 136 3.91 18.31 15.19
C LEU A 136 2.57 17.85 15.76
N GLY A 137 2.56 17.28 16.95
CA GLY A 137 1.32 16.87 17.62
C GLY A 137 1.53 16.59 19.11
N GLY A 138 0.51 16.02 19.75
CA GLY A 138 0.55 15.66 21.16
C GLY A 138 1.72 14.77 21.59
N GLU A 139 2.25 13.93 20.70
CA GLU A 139 3.43 13.09 20.97
C GLU A 139 4.70 13.93 21.19
N ASP A 140 4.85 15.06 20.49
CA ASP A 140 5.97 15.98 20.71
C ASP A 140 5.88 16.66 22.09
N PHE A 141 4.66 16.95 22.56
CA PHE A 141 4.42 17.49 23.89
C PHE A 141 4.76 16.45 24.96
N ASP A 142 4.39 15.18 24.73
CA ASP A 142 4.72 14.06 25.62
C ASP A 142 6.24 13.85 25.68
N ASN A 143 6.92 13.86 24.53
CA ASN A 143 8.36 13.71 24.45
C ASN A 143 9.10 14.86 25.14
N THR A 144 8.62 16.10 25.00
CA THR A 144 9.19 17.26 25.70
C THR A 144 9.09 17.11 27.22
N LEU A 145 7.92 16.67 27.72
CA LEU A 145 7.74 16.41 29.15
C LEU A 145 8.56 15.21 29.62
N LEU A 146 8.64 14.14 28.81
CA LEU A 146 9.46 12.96 29.10
C LEU A 146 10.94 13.32 29.23
N GLU A 147 11.49 14.13 28.33
CA GLU A 147 12.88 14.61 28.41
C GLU A 147 13.15 15.41 29.69
N TYR A 148 12.21 16.28 30.08
CA TYR A 148 12.27 16.98 31.35
C TYR A 148 12.28 16.01 32.55
N LEU A 149 11.38 15.02 32.56
CA LEU A 149 11.29 14.04 33.65
C LEU A 149 12.54 13.16 33.75
N VAL A 150 13.12 12.73 32.61
CA VAL A 150 14.38 11.99 32.58
C VAL A 150 15.52 12.83 33.14
N SER A 151 15.60 14.11 32.76
CA SER A 151 16.61 15.04 33.26
C SER A 151 16.48 15.25 34.78
N GLU A 152 15.26 15.48 35.27
CA GLU A 152 15.00 15.68 36.70
C GLU A 152 15.30 14.43 37.52
N PHE A 153 14.91 13.24 37.05
CA PHE A 153 15.24 11.99 37.73
C PHE A 153 16.75 11.77 37.78
N LYS A 154 17.47 12.05 36.69
CA LYS A 154 18.94 11.97 36.66
C LYS A 154 19.57 12.96 37.64
N ARG A 155 19.00 14.16 37.81
CA ARG A 155 19.44 15.15 38.79
C ARG A 155 19.19 14.68 40.23
N MET A 156 18.08 14.02 40.51
CA MET A 156 17.69 13.57 41.85
C MET A 156 18.42 12.29 42.28
N GLU A 157 18.50 11.29 41.39
CA GLU A 157 18.96 9.94 41.70
C GLU A 157 20.31 9.58 41.08
N SER A 158 20.90 10.47 40.26
CA SER A 158 22.13 10.19 39.50
C SER A 158 22.04 8.97 38.56
N VAL A 159 20.82 8.53 38.22
CA VAL A 159 20.54 7.42 37.31
C VAL A 159 19.88 7.93 36.04
N ASP A 160 20.38 7.48 34.90
CA ASP A 160 19.87 7.89 33.58
C ASP A 160 18.82 6.91 33.06
N LEU A 161 17.54 7.25 33.22
CA LEU A 161 16.42 6.40 32.76
C LEU A 161 16.40 6.20 31.25
N SER A 162 17.07 7.05 30.46
CA SER A 162 17.06 6.91 29.00
C SER A 162 17.68 5.61 28.47
N LYS A 163 18.38 4.87 29.34
CA LYS A 163 19.02 3.59 29.05
C LYS A 163 18.15 2.39 29.43
N ASP A 164 17.10 2.59 30.21
CA ASP A 164 16.18 1.55 30.66
C ASP A 164 14.88 1.65 29.85
N ILE A 165 14.75 0.75 28.87
CA ILE A 165 13.61 0.74 27.94
C ILE A 165 12.29 0.62 28.72
N ASN A 166 12.22 -0.27 29.71
CA ASN A 166 11.00 -0.51 30.48
C ASN A 166 10.62 0.71 31.33
N ALA A 167 11.61 1.36 31.95
CA ALA A 167 11.38 2.59 32.70
C ALA A 167 10.90 3.73 31.80
N LEU A 168 11.50 3.89 30.60
CA LEU A 168 11.09 4.89 29.63
C LEU A 168 9.63 4.72 29.18
N TRP A 169 9.18 3.48 28.94
CA TRP A 169 7.78 3.21 28.58
C TRP A 169 6.81 3.66 29.67
N ARG A 170 7.08 3.28 30.92
CA ARG A 170 6.26 3.68 32.07
C ARG A 170 6.27 5.19 32.27
N LEU A 171 7.41 5.82 32.02
CA LEU A 171 7.55 7.27 32.15
C LEU A 171 6.82 8.02 31.03
N ARG A 172 6.83 7.49 29.80
CA ARG A 172 6.08 8.06 28.66
C ARG A 172 4.57 8.02 28.91
N ASP A 173 4.03 6.88 29.34
CA ASP A 173 2.61 6.75 29.70
C ASP A 173 2.23 7.72 30.85
N ALA A 174 3.11 7.87 31.85
CA ALA A 174 2.90 8.83 32.93
C ALA A 174 2.98 10.30 32.46
N ALA A 175 3.88 10.61 31.51
CA ALA A 175 3.99 11.94 30.94
C ALA A 175 2.74 12.33 30.16
N GLU A 176 2.21 11.44 29.31
CA GLU A 176 0.96 11.68 28.58
C GLU A 176 -0.22 11.90 29.53
N LYS A 177 -0.36 11.04 30.55
CA LYS A 177 -1.40 11.19 31.58
C LYS A 177 -1.27 12.54 32.31
N ALA A 178 -0.07 12.92 32.72
CA ALA A 178 0.17 14.20 33.37
C ALA A 178 -0.18 15.39 32.44
N LYS A 179 0.19 15.35 31.16
CA LYS A 179 -0.18 16.35 30.16
C LYS A 179 -1.70 16.51 30.04
N ILE A 180 -2.42 15.39 29.99
CA ILE A 180 -3.89 15.36 29.90
C ILE A 180 -4.50 15.96 31.18
N GLU A 181 -4.07 15.52 32.37
CA GLU A 181 -4.58 16.02 33.66
C GLU A 181 -4.37 17.54 33.80
N LEU A 182 -3.18 18.04 33.43
CA LEU A 182 -2.82 19.46 33.44
C LEU A 182 -3.66 20.31 32.48
N SER A 183 -4.42 19.72 31.57
CA SER A 183 -5.40 20.45 30.76
C SER A 183 -6.61 20.90 31.58
N SER A 184 -6.84 20.30 32.75
CA SER A 184 -7.95 20.60 33.67
C SER A 184 -7.50 21.06 35.07
N THR A 185 -6.32 20.64 35.53
CA THR A 185 -5.77 21.01 36.84
C THR A 185 -4.53 21.91 36.71
N ASP A 186 -4.25 22.71 37.75
CA ASP A 186 -3.08 23.60 37.76
C ASP A 186 -1.78 22.85 38.10
N GLU A 187 -1.88 21.67 38.71
CA GLU A 187 -0.77 20.76 39.00
C GLU A 187 -1.21 19.30 38.98
N THR A 188 -0.25 18.40 38.79
CA THR A 188 -0.41 16.95 38.93
C THR A 188 0.85 16.35 39.55
N ARG A 189 0.72 15.17 40.17
CA ARG A 189 1.82 14.42 40.75
C ARG A 189 2.06 13.13 39.98
N ILE A 190 3.24 13.03 39.37
CA ILE A 190 3.72 11.80 38.76
C ILE A 190 4.38 10.96 39.86
N ASN A 191 3.84 9.77 40.11
CA ASN A 191 4.34 8.83 41.11
C ASN A 191 4.53 7.44 40.51
N LEU A 192 5.78 7.08 40.20
CA LEU A 192 6.17 5.79 39.65
C LEU A 192 7.07 5.04 40.66
N PRO A 193 6.50 4.16 41.49
CA PRO A 193 7.29 3.36 42.40
C PRO A 193 8.06 2.27 41.63
N PHE A 194 9.24 1.91 42.12
CA PHE A 194 10.10 0.88 41.53
C PHE A 194 10.33 1.13 40.04
N ILE A 195 10.67 2.37 39.67
CA ILE A 195 10.84 2.75 38.27
C ILE A 195 12.11 2.14 37.69
N THR A 196 13.16 2.02 38.50
CA THR A 196 14.42 1.32 38.17
C THR A 196 15.13 0.89 39.47
N ALA A 197 16.31 0.30 39.38
CA ALA A 197 17.14 -0.05 40.55
C ALA A 197 18.63 0.19 40.26
N ASP A 198 19.39 0.50 41.30
CA ASP A 198 20.86 0.59 41.26
C ASP A 198 21.50 -0.27 42.35
N ALA A 199 22.81 -0.13 42.55
CA ALA A 199 23.54 -0.85 43.60
C ALA A 199 23.07 -0.53 45.03
N ALA A 200 22.42 0.61 45.26
CA ALA A 200 21.86 1.02 46.54
C ALA A 200 20.42 0.52 46.75
N GLY A 201 19.75 0.05 45.69
CA GLY A 201 18.45 -0.61 45.75
C GLY A 201 17.45 -0.02 44.76
N ALA A 202 16.17 -0.27 45.03
CA ALA A 202 15.09 0.18 44.15
C ALA A 202 14.88 1.70 44.23
N LYS A 203 14.60 2.33 43.08
CA LYS A 203 14.38 3.76 42.93
C LYS A 203 12.94 4.06 42.56
N HIS A 204 12.47 5.24 42.95
CA HIS A 204 11.09 5.70 42.74
C HIS A 204 11.12 7.11 42.15
N LEU A 205 10.21 7.42 41.23
CA LEU A 205 10.00 8.79 40.78
C LEU A 205 8.75 9.35 41.47
N SER A 206 8.90 10.46 42.18
CA SER A 206 7.78 11.23 42.72
C SER A 206 8.04 12.72 42.48
N ILE A 207 7.38 13.30 41.48
CA ILE A 207 7.55 14.71 41.10
C ILE A 207 6.18 15.36 40.88
N THR A 208 6.04 16.60 41.33
CA THR A 208 4.86 17.44 41.05
C THR A 208 5.19 18.37 39.89
N ILE A 209 4.34 18.40 38.88
CA ILE A 209 4.44 19.26 37.70
C ILE A 209 3.27 20.22 37.71
N THR A 210 3.54 21.51 37.46
CA THR A 210 2.49 22.52 37.30
C THR A 210 2.16 22.74 35.83
N ARG A 211 0.94 23.21 35.53
CA ARG A 211 0.53 23.59 34.17
C ARG A 211 1.46 24.65 33.60
N SER A 212 1.80 25.66 34.41
CA SER A 212 2.75 26.71 34.02
C SER A 212 4.10 26.14 33.56
N LYS A 213 4.61 25.11 34.25
CA LYS A 213 5.87 24.47 33.85
C LYS A 213 5.73 23.71 32.53
N LEU A 214 4.64 22.96 32.33
CA LEU A 214 4.38 22.31 31.05
C LEU A 214 4.31 23.34 29.91
N GLU A 215 3.56 24.43 30.10
CA GLU A 215 3.41 25.50 29.11
C GLU A 215 4.74 26.21 28.77
N GLU A 216 5.64 26.35 29.75
CA GLU A 216 7.00 26.85 29.54
C GLU A 216 7.80 25.88 28.64
N LEU A 217 7.77 24.58 28.95
CA LEU A 217 8.54 23.55 28.24
C LEU A 217 8.13 23.41 26.78
N VAL A 218 6.82 23.51 26.47
CA VAL A 218 6.29 23.28 25.12
C VAL A 218 6.12 24.56 24.30
N ASN A 219 6.61 25.70 24.77
CA ASN A 219 6.35 26.99 24.14
C ASN A 219 6.82 27.03 22.67
N ASP A 220 7.95 26.42 22.35
CA ASP A 220 8.47 26.36 20.97
C ASP A 220 7.56 25.57 20.02
N LEU A 221 6.91 24.50 20.53
CA LEU A 221 5.91 23.74 19.77
C LEU A 221 4.66 24.59 19.49
N VAL A 222 4.23 25.39 20.47
CA VAL A 222 3.11 26.32 20.31
C VAL A 222 3.44 27.42 19.29
N GLU A 223 4.64 27.98 19.31
CA GLU A 223 5.08 28.99 18.34
C GLU A 223 5.10 28.44 16.90
N ARG A 224 5.46 27.17 16.68
CA ARG A 224 5.34 26.52 15.36
C ARG A 224 3.90 26.57 14.83
N THR A 225 2.89 26.37 15.68
CA THR A 225 1.48 26.47 15.27
C THR A 225 1.09 27.90 14.87
N LYS A 226 1.54 28.92 15.62
CA LYS A 226 1.29 30.35 15.34
C LYS A 226 1.82 30.76 13.96
N ASN A 227 3.03 30.32 13.63
CA ASN A 227 3.66 30.63 12.35
C ASN A 227 2.83 30.10 11.18
N ALA A 228 2.42 28.82 11.24
CA ALA A 228 1.60 28.21 10.20
C ALA A 228 0.21 28.85 10.09
N CYS A 229 -0.44 29.24 11.20
CA CYS A 229 -1.69 30.01 11.14
C CYS A 229 -1.52 31.37 10.47
N THR A 230 -0.45 32.10 10.81
CA THR A 230 -0.15 33.41 10.21
C THR A 230 0.11 33.30 8.72
N SER A 231 0.87 32.28 8.29
CA SER A 231 1.08 31.98 6.88
C SER A 231 -0.24 31.63 6.18
N CYS A 232 -1.10 30.81 6.80
CA CYS A 232 -2.38 30.43 6.23
C CYS A 232 -3.31 31.63 6.00
N LEU A 233 -3.39 32.57 6.95
CA LEU A 233 -4.15 33.83 6.81
C LEU A 233 -3.62 34.66 5.63
N LYS A 234 -2.29 34.82 5.55
CA LYS A 234 -1.64 35.53 4.45
C LYS A 234 -1.95 34.90 3.09
N ASP A 235 -1.87 33.58 3.00
CA ASP A 235 -2.14 32.84 1.77
C ASP A 235 -3.62 32.93 1.34
N ALA A 236 -4.55 32.99 2.30
CA ALA A 236 -5.96 33.25 2.01
C ALA A 236 -6.23 34.70 1.60
N GLY A 237 -5.27 35.62 1.78
CA GLY A 237 -5.47 37.06 1.58
C GLY A 237 -6.40 37.69 2.61
N LEU A 238 -6.48 37.11 3.81
CA LEU A 238 -7.40 37.51 4.88
C LEU A 238 -6.65 37.92 6.15
N SER A 239 -7.30 38.77 6.93
CA SER A 239 -6.88 39.09 8.29
C SER A 239 -7.68 38.30 9.32
N ALA A 240 -7.23 38.29 10.57
CA ALA A 240 -7.96 37.68 11.69
C ALA A 240 -9.41 38.22 11.83
N LYS A 241 -9.66 39.48 11.41
CA LYS A 241 -10.98 40.10 11.50
C LYS A 241 -11.98 39.55 10.48
N ASP A 242 -11.49 38.97 9.40
CA ASP A 242 -12.30 38.41 8.32
C ASP A 242 -12.75 36.97 8.61
N ILE A 243 -12.27 36.39 9.72
CA ILE A 243 -12.69 35.06 10.19
C ILE A 243 -13.94 35.22 11.04
N ASP A 244 -15.02 34.53 10.69
CA ASP A 244 -16.30 34.54 11.40
C ASP A 244 -16.28 33.60 12.61
N GLU A 245 -15.81 32.36 12.42
CA GLU A 245 -15.76 31.32 13.46
C GLU A 245 -14.40 30.60 13.45
N VAL A 246 -13.95 30.13 14.62
CA VAL A 246 -12.76 29.29 14.76
C VAL A 246 -13.17 27.94 15.33
N LEU A 247 -12.82 26.86 14.62
CA LEU A 247 -13.09 25.47 15.01
C LEU A 247 -11.81 24.85 15.58
N LEU A 248 -11.89 24.20 16.74
CA LEU A 248 -10.81 23.40 17.32
C LEU A 248 -11.07 21.91 17.12
N LEU A 249 -10.03 21.20 16.69
CA LEU A 249 -10.06 19.75 16.49
C LEU A 249 -8.83 19.12 17.13
N GLY A 250 -8.98 17.87 17.54
CA GLY A 250 -7.89 17.05 18.09
C GLY A 250 -7.65 17.31 19.58
N GLY A 251 -7.40 16.24 20.33
CA GLY A 251 -7.31 16.27 21.79
C GLY A 251 -6.25 17.22 22.35
N MET A 252 -5.18 17.52 21.60
CA MET A 252 -4.14 18.45 22.07
C MET A 252 -4.63 19.91 22.14
N THR A 253 -5.74 20.25 21.47
CA THR A 253 -6.40 21.57 21.59
C THR A 253 -7.08 21.79 22.93
N GLN A 254 -7.21 20.75 23.77
CA GLN A 254 -7.77 20.87 25.11
C GLN A 254 -6.84 21.60 26.08
N LEU A 255 -5.53 21.68 25.80
CA LEU A 255 -4.59 22.41 26.63
C LEU A 255 -4.93 23.91 26.63
N PRO A 256 -5.13 24.56 27.81
CA PRO A 256 -5.55 25.97 27.88
C PRO A 256 -4.64 26.95 27.12
N LYS A 257 -3.31 26.71 27.13
CA LYS A 257 -2.34 27.49 26.36
C LYS A 257 -2.63 27.51 24.86
N ILE A 258 -3.08 26.39 24.28
CA ILE A 258 -3.42 26.30 22.86
C ILE A 258 -4.67 27.14 22.58
N ARG A 259 -5.73 27.00 23.39
CA ARG A 259 -6.96 27.79 23.25
C ARG A 259 -6.71 29.29 23.35
N LYS A 260 -5.87 29.69 24.32
CA LYS A 260 -5.44 31.09 24.47
C LYS A 260 -4.67 31.57 23.24
N THR A 261 -3.70 30.78 22.77
CA THR A 261 -2.92 31.07 21.56
C THR A 261 -3.81 31.24 20.33
N VAL A 262 -4.77 30.34 20.11
CA VAL A 262 -5.71 30.43 18.99
C VAL A 262 -6.57 31.70 19.09
N THR A 263 -7.02 32.05 20.31
CA THR A 263 -7.75 33.30 20.55
C THR A 263 -6.90 34.53 20.26
N GLU A 264 -5.60 34.51 20.60
CA GLU A 264 -4.65 35.59 20.29
C GLU A 264 -4.41 35.74 18.78
N ILE A 265 -4.31 34.63 18.03
CA ILE A 265 -4.08 34.64 16.58
C ILE A 265 -5.29 35.18 15.83
N PHE A 266 -6.47 34.63 16.09
CA PHE A 266 -7.69 34.91 15.32
C PHE A 266 -8.55 36.01 15.93
N GLY A 267 -8.23 36.48 17.14
CA GLY A 267 -9.01 37.50 17.84
C GLY A 267 -10.42 37.05 18.24
N LYS A 268 -10.67 35.74 18.23
CA LYS A 268 -12.00 35.14 18.49
C LYS A 268 -11.88 33.93 19.39
N THR A 269 -12.86 33.80 20.29
CA THR A 269 -13.01 32.60 21.11
C THR A 269 -13.43 31.44 20.22
N PRO A 270 -12.71 30.29 20.25
CA PRO A 270 -13.09 29.15 19.45
C PRO A 270 -14.44 28.56 19.88
N THR A 271 -15.16 28.01 18.92
CA THR A 271 -16.49 27.45 19.14
C THR A 271 -16.41 26.12 19.89
N GLU A 272 -17.40 25.86 20.74
CA GLU A 272 -17.58 24.56 21.44
C GLU A 272 -18.69 23.72 20.79
N ALA A 273 -19.16 24.12 19.61
CA ALA A 273 -20.28 23.48 18.92
C ALA A 273 -19.98 22.07 18.39
N LEU A 274 -18.73 21.63 18.41
CA LEU A 274 -18.27 20.38 17.80
C LEU A 274 -17.48 19.56 18.81
N ASN A 275 -17.67 18.24 18.78
CA ASN A 275 -16.80 17.32 19.50
C ASN A 275 -15.46 17.20 18.74
N PRO A 276 -14.33 17.65 19.31
CA PRO A 276 -13.04 17.66 18.62
C PRO A 276 -12.50 16.27 18.26
N ASP A 277 -13.03 15.21 18.86
CA ASP A 277 -12.58 13.83 18.64
C ASP A 277 -13.37 13.10 17.53
N GLU A 278 -14.63 13.49 17.29
CA GLU A 278 -15.54 12.76 16.39
C GLU A 278 -15.84 13.52 15.10
N VAL A 279 -15.66 14.85 15.09
CA VAL A 279 -16.13 15.73 14.02
C VAL A 279 -15.56 15.41 12.64
N VAL A 280 -14.31 14.91 12.59
CA VAL A 280 -13.66 14.47 11.35
C VAL A 280 -14.35 13.22 10.79
N ALA A 281 -14.60 12.22 11.63
CA ALA A 281 -15.26 10.99 11.22
C ALA A 281 -16.70 11.25 10.74
N MET A 282 -17.43 12.13 11.44
CA MET A 282 -18.74 12.60 11.00
C MET A 282 -18.67 13.26 9.61
N GLY A 283 -17.63 14.06 9.36
CA GLY A 283 -17.42 14.75 8.09
C GLY A 283 -17.12 13.79 6.94
N ALA A 284 -16.29 12.77 7.20
CA ALA A 284 -16.02 11.70 6.25
C ALA A 284 -17.30 10.91 5.92
N ALA A 285 -18.16 10.65 6.92
CA ALA A 285 -19.46 10.01 6.68
C ALA A 285 -20.40 10.88 5.84
N ILE A 286 -20.44 12.21 6.07
CA ILE A 286 -21.18 13.16 5.23
C ILE A 286 -20.66 13.11 3.79
N GLN A 287 -19.33 13.11 3.61
CA GLN A 287 -18.71 12.99 2.30
C GLN A 287 -19.08 11.69 1.59
N ALA A 288 -19.18 10.57 2.32
CA ALA A 288 -19.69 9.31 1.77
C ALA A 288 -21.15 9.43 1.32
N GLY A 289 -22.00 10.12 2.08
CA GLY A 289 -23.38 10.45 1.70
C GLY A 289 -23.49 11.31 0.45
N ILE A 290 -22.58 12.28 0.26
CA ILE A 290 -22.48 13.07 -0.97
C ILE A 290 -22.16 12.16 -2.17
N LEU A 291 -21.19 11.24 -2.02
CA LEU A 291 -20.79 10.32 -3.09
C LEU A 291 -21.88 9.30 -3.44
N ARG A 292 -22.67 8.87 -2.45
CA ARG A 292 -23.84 8.00 -2.65
C ARG A 292 -25.00 8.72 -3.32
N GLY A 293 -25.02 10.06 -3.24
CA GLY A 293 -26.01 10.92 -3.86
C GLY A 293 -27.14 11.39 -2.96
N ASP A 294 -27.08 11.14 -1.65
CA ASP A 294 -28.13 11.60 -0.72
C ASP A 294 -28.04 13.09 -0.42
N LEU A 295 -26.84 13.67 -0.63
CA LEU A 295 -26.51 15.05 -0.28
C LEU A 295 -25.98 15.85 -1.49
N ASN A 296 -26.57 15.66 -2.67
CA ASN A 296 -26.13 16.26 -3.95
C ASN A 296 -26.10 17.80 -3.99
N HIS A 297 -26.77 18.47 -3.03
CA HIS A 297 -26.77 19.93 -2.94
C HIS A 297 -25.44 20.46 -2.37
N LEU A 298 -24.72 19.65 -1.58
CA LEU A 298 -23.44 20.04 -1.00
C LEU A 298 -22.32 19.95 -2.05
N LYS A 299 -21.47 20.98 -2.11
CA LYS A 299 -20.31 21.03 -3.01
C LYS A 299 -19.05 21.38 -2.23
N VAL A 300 -18.00 20.61 -2.45
CA VAL A 300 -16.70 20.80 -1.80
C VAL A 300 -15.64 21.08 -2.84
N TYR A 301 -14.95 22.20 -2.69
CA TYR A 301 -13.82 22.62 -3.51
C TYR A 301 -12.58 22.68 -2.62
N ASP A 302 -11.82 21.58 -2.63
CA ASP A 302 -10.56 21.45 -1.91
C ASP A 302 -9.38 21.89 -2.78
N ILE A 303 -8.19 21.98 -2.18
CA ILE A 303 -6.98 22.54 -2.80
C ILE A 303 -5.75 21.65 -2.54
N THR A 304 -4.72 21.78 -3.38
CA THR A 304 -3.40 21.16 -3.10
C THR A 304 -2.64 21.94 -2.01
N PRO A 305 -2.03 21.30 -1.00
CA PRO A 305 -1.31 22.00 0.07
C PRO A 305 0.06 22.54 -0.35
N ARG A 306 0.65 21.98 -1.42
CA ARG A 306 1.99 22.30 -1.90
C ARG A 306 2.03 22.50 -3.40
N SER A 307 2.97 23.33 -3.84
CA SER A 307 3.29 23.59 -5.22
C SER A 307 3.95 22.36 -5.82
N LEU A 308 3.49 21.96 -7.01
CA LEU A 308 4.08 20.90 -7.81
C LEU A 308 5.03 21.51 -8.82
N SER A 309 6.30 21.10 -8.75
CA SER A 309 7.32 21.50 -9.71
C SER A 309 7.94 20.28 -10.36
N MET A 310 8.52 20.49 -11.53
CA MET A 310 9.23 19.44 -12.26
C MET A 310 10.63 19.91 -12.62
N GLU A 311 11.61 19.11 -12.27
CA GLU A 311 13.01 19.29 -12.64
C GLU A 311 13.26 18.56 -13.98
N THR A 312 13.91 19.26 -14.89
CA THR A 312 14.25 18.78 -16.24
C THR A 312 15.77 18.79 -16.45
N TYR A 313 16.22 18.27 -17.60
CA TYR A 313 17.63 18.23 -17.97
C TYR A 313 18.33 19.58 -17.73
N GLY A 314 19.50 19.55 -17.06
CA GLY A 314 20.26 20.74 -16.67
C GLY A 314 19.84 21.36 -15.34
N GLY A 315 18.98 20.70 -14.54
CA GLY A 315 18.56 21.17 -13.22
C GLY A 315 17.52 22.28 -13.26
N ILE A 316 16.87 22.49 -14.41
CA ILE A 316 15.86 23.54 -14.58
C ILE A 316 14.55 23.06 -13.93
N ILE A 317 14.10 23.79 -12.92
CA ILE A 317 12.84 23.51 -12.22
C ILE A 317 11.78 24.44 -12.75
N THR A 318 10.67 23.85 -13.17
CA THR A 318 9.48 24.58 -13.59
C THR A 318 8.36 24.29 -12.61
N ARG A 319 7.82 25.32 -11.98
CA ARG A 319 6.58 25.19 -11.20
C ARG A 319 5.40 25.05 -12.15
N LEU A 320 4.61 24.00 -11.96
CA LEU A 320 3.52 23.62 -12.86
C LEU A 320 2.15 23.85 -12.23
N ILE A 321 2.02 23.56 -10.94
CA ILE A 321 0.79 23.80 -10.19
C ILE A 321 1.20 24.54 -8.92
N GLU A 322 0.67 25.74 -8.71
CA GLU A 322 0.88 26.48 -7.46
C GLU A 322 0.13 25.81 -6.30
N ARG A 323 0.67 25.92 -5.09
CA ARG A 323 -0.09 25.55 -3.88
C ARG A 323 -1.42 26.30 -3.85
N HIS A 324 -2.39 25.70 -3.17
CA HIS A 324 -3.75 26.20 -3.03
C HIS A 324 -4.57 26.23 -4.34
N THR A 325 -4.06 25.63 -5.41
CA THR A 325 -4.86 25.37 -6.61
C THR A 325 -5.99 24.39 -6.30
N THR A 326 -7.22 24.72 -6.72
CA THR A 326 -8.40 23.87 -6.54
C THR A 326 -8.26 22.53 -7.27
N LEU A 327 -8.63 21.46 -6.57
CA LEU A 327 -8.62 20.08 -7.05
C LEU A 327 -10.01 19.69 -7.60
N ALA A 328 -10.11 18.83 -8.62
CA ALA A 328 -9.05 18.21 -9.41
C ALA A 328 -8.42 19.19 -10.43
N LYS A 329 -7.14 19.01 -10.77
CA LYS A 329 -6.41 19.89 -11.70
C LYS A 329 -5.54 19.08 -12.66
N GLU A 330 -5.53 19.49 -13.92
CA GLU A 330 -4.67 18.92 -14.97
C GLU A 330 -3.83 20.02 -15.62
N ILE A 331 -2.57 19.72 -15.90
CA ILE A 331 -1.67 20.55 -16.69
C ILE A 331 -0.85 19.70 -17.66
N ALA A 332 -0.74 20.19 -18.90
CA ALA A 332 0.09 19.59 -19.93
C ALA A 332 1.23 20.54 -20.29
N LYS A 333 2.45 20.01 -20.42
CA LYS A 333 3.63 20.78 -20.81
C LYS A 333 4.43 19.99 -21.86
N SER A 334 4.90 20.70 -22.87
CA SER A 334 5.70 20.12 -23.95
C SER A 334 7.18 20.11 -23.59
N PHE A 335 7.82 18.97 -23.80
CA PHE A 335 9.24 18.70 -23.63
C PHE A 335 9.81 18.09 -24.91
N SER A 336 11.13 18.03 -24.99
CA SER A 336 11.85 17.39 -26.08
C SER A 336 13.15 16.77 -25.58
N THR A 337 13.85 16.04 -26.45
CA THR A 337 15.09 15.33 -26.12
C THR A 337 16.27 16.28 -25.91
N ALA A 338 17.14 15.92 -24.98
CA ALA A 338 18.38 16.62 -24.66
C ALA A 338 19.56 16.20 -25.55
N TYR A 339 19.49 15.00 -26.15
CA TYR A 339 20.54 14.45 -27.04
C TYR A 339 19.94 13.76 -28.26
N ASP A 340 20.79 13.53 -29.28
CA ASP A 340 20.40 12.79 -30.48
C ASP A 340 20.06 11.33 -30.14
N ASN A 341 18.99 10.81 -30.75
CA ASN A 341 18.52 9.43 -30.62
C ASN A 341 18.18 8.98 -29.19
N GLN A 342 17.92 9.92 -28.28
CA GLN A 342 17.46 9.64 -26.91
C GLN A 342 16.12 8.89 -26.92
N THR A 343 16.11 7.67 -26.38
CA THR A 343 14.93 6.78 -26.32
C THR A 343 14.19 6.79 -24.99
N GLU A 344 14.83 7.35 -23.95
CA GLU A 344 14.30 7.44 -22.59
C GLU A 344 14.58 8.80 -21.95
N ALA A 345 13.75 9.22 -21.00
CA ALA A 345 13.95 10.47 -20.25
C ALA A 345 13.46 10.34 -18.81
N VAL A 346 14.22 10.90 -17.87
CA VAL A 346 13.81 10.97 -16.46
C VAL A 346 13.11 12.31 -16.20
N LEU A 347 11.88 12.24 -15.72
CA LEU A 347 11.15 13.38 -15.17
C LEU A 347 11.22 13.31 -13.65
N ARG A 348 11.72 14.36 -13.00
CA ARG A 348 11.73 14.42 -11.54
C ARG A 348 10.67 15.40 -11.09
N VAL A 349 9.70 14.92 -10.32
CA VAL A 349 8.59 15.73 -9.83
C VAL A 349 8.76 15.95 -8.33
N CYS A 350 8.48 17.17 -7.87
CA CYS A 350 8.64 17.54 -6.46
C CYS A 350 7.49 18.40 -5.95
N GLN A 351 7.14 18.19 -4.68
CA GLN A 351 6.15 18.99 -3.94
C GLN A 351 6.87 19.87 -2.91
N SER A 352 7.05 21.16 -3.21
CA SER A 352 7.82 22.08 -2.37
C SER A 352 7.55 23.54 -2.68
N GLU A 353 7.74 24.39 -1.68
CA GLU A 353 7.72 25.85 -1.82
C GLU A 353 9.13 26.46 -1.96
N ASN A 354 10.18 25.66 -1.76
CA ASN A 354 11.55 26.14 -1.91
C ASN A 354 11.86 26.36 -3.40
N GLU A 355 12.43 27.51 -3.73
CA GLU A 355 12.85 27.85 -5.09
C GLU A 355 14.04 27.01 -5.57
N VAL A 356 14.83 26.47 -4.62
CA VAL A 356 15.99 25.62 -4.88
C VAL A 356 15.73 24.24 -4.27
N PRO A 357 15.92 23.13 -5.02
CA PRO A 357 15.91 21.78 -4.49
C PRO A 357 17.05 21.68 -3.50
N ASN A 358 16.73 21.38 -2.24
CA ASN A 358 17.75 20.92 -1.32
C ASN A 358 17.80 19.39 -1.38
N ASP A 359 18.91 18.76 -1.02
CA ASP A 359 19.08 17.30 -1.09
C ASP A 359 18.02 16.53 -0.29
N ASN A 360 17.41 17.18 0.71
CA ASN A 360 16.34 16.63 1.55
C ASN A 360 14.93 16.69 0.93
N MET A 361 14.78 17.24 -0.29
CA MET A 361 13.47 17.34 -0.94
C MET A 361 13.10 15.99 -1.56
N LYS A 362 12.06 15.33 -1.02
CA LYS A 362 11.52 14.10 -1.61
C LYS A 362 11.07 14.37 -3.05
N ARG A 363 11.71 13.68 -3.98
CA ARG A 363 11.45 13.73 -5.43
C ARG A 363 10.86 12.38 -5.82
N GLN A 364 9.88 12.41 -6.72
CA GLN A 364 9.38 11.22 -7.39
C GLN A 364 9.90 11.23 -8.82
N ASP A 365 10.66 10.20 -9.17
CA ASP A 365 11.23 10.05 -10.50
C ASP A 365 10.31 9.20 -11.37
N PHE A 366 10.11 9.64 -12.60
CA PHE A 366 9.33 8.97 -13.63
C PHE A 366 10.19 8.77 -14.86
N ILE A 367 10.42 7.50 -15.23
CA ILE A 367 11.17 7.12 -16.42
C ILE A 367 10.19 7.01 -17.59
N LEU A 368 10.31 7.94 -18.54
CA LEU A 368 9.65 7.88 -19.83
C LEU A 368 10.43 6.95 -20.75
N MET A 369 9.76 5.95 -21.32
CA MET A 369 10.34 5.05 -22.30
C MET A 369 9.57 5.11 -23.63
N GLY A 370 10.26 4.70 -24.71
CA GLY A 370 9.66 4.61 -26.05
C GLY A 370 9.67 5.93 -26.81
N ILE A 371 10.60 6.84 -26.50
CA ILE A 371 10.82 8.06 -27.29
C ILE A 371 11.39 7.64 -28.66
N PRO A 372 10.83 8.10 -29.78
CA PRO A 372 11.34 7.72 -31.10
C PRO A 372 12.74 8.32 -31.34
N HIS A 373 13.55 7.59 -32.11
CA HIS A 373 14.82 8.11 -32.58
C HIS A 373 14.63 9.37 -33.43
N GLY A 374 15.49 10.36 -33.21
CA GLY A 374 15.49 11.63 -33.91
C GLY A 374 16.57 12.54 -33.38
N SER A 375 16.88 13.60 -34.12
CA SER A 375 17.81 14.62 -33.65
C SER A 375 17.31 15.28 -32.36
N ARG A 376 18.24 15.74 -31.53
CA ARG A 376 17.97 16.52 -30.33
C ARG A 376 16.94 17.62 -30.61
N GLY A 377 15.93 17.73 -29.75
CA GLY A 377 14.92 18.78 -29.85
C GLY A 377 13.80 18.51 -30.88
N VAL A 378 13.85 17.39 -31.61
CA VAL A 378 12.86 17.03 -32.63
C VAL A 378 11.66 16.25 -32.05
N PRO A 379 11.85 15.20 -31.22
CA PRO A 379 10.72 14.51 -30.60
C PRO A 379 9.90 15.46 -29.73
N MET A 380 8.59 15.52 -29.95
CA MET A 380 7.68 16.40 -29.20
C MET A 380 6.89 15.58 -28.19
N ILE A 381 7.27 15.69 -26.92
CA ILE A 381 6.68 14.92 -25.83
C ILE A 381 5.78 15.84 -25.02
N ILE A 382 4.49 15.53 -24.95
CA ILE A 382 3.56 16.20 -24.04
C ILE A 382 3.47 15.36 -22.77
N VAL A 383 3.95 15.91 -21.66
CA VAL A 383 3.77 15.35 -20.33
C VAL A 383 2.56 16.02 -19.69
N THR A 384 1.64 15.22 -19.20
CA THR A 384 0.42 15.67 -18.50
C THR A 384 0.49 15.21 -17.05
N LEU A 385 0.43 16.16 -16.13
CA LEU A 385 0.31 15.90 -14.71
C LEU A 385 -1.11 16.24 -14.26
N LYS A 386 -1.73 15.30 -13.55
CA LYS A 386 -3.11 15.41 -13.10
C LYS A 386 -3.22 15.07 -11.63
N PHE A 387 -3.70 16.02 -10.83
CA PHE A 387 -4.24 15.72 -9.51
C PHE A 387 -5.72 15.36 -9.64
N ASP A 388 -6.10 14.24 -9.04
CA ASP A 388 -7.51 13.87 -8.87
C ASP A 388 -8.14 14.58 -7.66
N ALA A 389 -9.36 14.17 -7.31
CA ALA A 389 -10.10 14.73 -6.18
C ALA A 389 -9.61 14.24 -4.81
N ASP A 390 -8.74 13.22 -4.76
CA ASP A 390 -8.06 12.74 -3.54
C ASP A 390 -6.78 13.56 -3.26
N GLY A 391 -6.38 14.41 -4.21
CA GLY A 391 -5.09 15.10 -4.20
C GLY A 391 -3.93 14.17 -4.57
N ILE A 392 -4.20 13.08 -5.28
CA ILE A 392 -3.19 12.12 -5.75
C ILE A 392 -2.81 12.46 -7.19
N MET A 393 -1.50 12.54 -7.43
CA MET A 393 -0.92 12.87 -8.72
C MET A 393 -0.79 11.64 -9.61
N ASN A 394 -1.18 11.81 -10.87
CA ASN A 394 -0.95 10.88 -11.96
C ASN A 394 -0.17 11.59 -13.07
N VAL A 395 0.82 10.90 -13.63
CA VAL A 395 1.64 11.39 -14.74
C VAL A 395 1.35 10.54 -15.98
N SER A 396 1.11 11.19 -17.11
CA SER A 396 0.97 10.53 -18.41
C SER A 396 1.78 11.27 -19.46
N ALA A 397 2.24 10.58 -20.49
CA ALA A 397 3.00 11.21 -21.56
C ALA A 397 2.61 10.68 -22.94
N LYS A 398 2.62 11.58 -23.91
CA LYS A 398 2.31 11.29 -25.31
C LYS A 398 3.33 11.94 -26.23
N ASN A 399 3.77 11.21 -27.24
CA ASN A 399 4.57 11.76 -28.32
C ASN A 399 3.66 12.24 -29.47
N MET A 400 3.87 13.47 -29.92
CA MET A 400 3.05 14.16 -30.92
C MET A 400 3.67 14.24 -32.32
N GLN A 401 4.88 13.71 -32.54
CA GLN A 401 5.67 13.89 -33.77
C GLN A 401 4.99 13.39 -35.06
N TYR A 402 4.03 12.46 -34.98
CA TYR A 402 3.38 11.84 -36.15
C TYR A 402 1.86 12.05 -36.25
N GLY A 403 1.30 13.05 -35.55
CA GLY A 403 -0.12 13.40 -35.62
C GLY A 403 -1.10 12.38 -34.99
N ARG A 404 -0.66 11.14 -34.73
CA ARG A 404 -1.31 10.18 -33.82
C ARG A 404 -0.50 10.13 -32.53
N GLY A 405 -1.07 10.62 -31.43
CA GLY A 405 -0.40 10.65 -30.13
C GLY A 405 -0.04 9.24 -29.65
N GLN A 406 1.23 8.87 -29.72
CA GLN A 406 1.72 7.60 -29.18
C GLN A 406 1.84 7.75 -27.66
N VAL A 407 1.14 6.90 -26.90
CA VAL A 407 1.29 6.85 -25.43
C VAL A 407 2.66 6.30 -25.11
N LEU A 408 3.42 7.03 -24.29
CA LEU A 408 4.72 6.60 -23.81
C LEU A 408 4.55 5.82 -22.49
N SER A 409 5.37 4.79 -22.31
CA SER A 409 5.41 4.06 -21.04
C SER A 409 6.07 4.94 -19.98
N ILE A 410 5.47 5.01 -18.80
CA ILE A 410 6.03 5.69 -17.64
C ILE A 410 6.18 4.67 -16.54
N ILE A 411 7.41 4.54 -16.03
CA ILE A 411 7.68 3.77 -14.83
C ILE A 411 8.02 4.74 -13.70
N SER A 412 7.38 4.60 -12.54
CA SER A 412 7.81 5.34 -11.35
C SER A 412 9.03 4.65 -10.75
N SER A 413 10.01 5.41 -10.25
CA SER A 413 11.15 4.82 -9.55
C SER A 413 10.73 3.97 -8.34
N GLU A 414 9.64 4.34 -7.66
CA GLU A 414 9.02 3.56 -6.58
C GLU A 414 8.39 2.24 -7.05
N SER A 415 8.12 2.10 -8.36
CA SER A 415 7.61 0.86 -8.98
C SER A 415 8.68 -0.02 -9.60
N LEU A 416 9.94 0.43 -9.67
CA LEU A 416 11.06 -0.35 -10.22
C LEU A 416 11.60 -1.41 -9.24
N CYS A 417 11.13 -1.40 -7.98
CA CYS A 417 11.36 -2.50 -7.05
C CYS A 417 10.15 -3.45 -7.14
N ASP A 418 10.13 -4.28 -8.19
CA ASP A 418 9.04 -5.24 -8.44
C ASP A 418 8.79 -6.16 -7.23
N SER A 419 9.83 -6.47 -6.44
CA SER A 419 9.75 -7.29 -5.23
C SER A 419 8.91 -6.68 -4.10
N GLU A 420 8.91 -5.35 -3.92
CA GLU A 420 8.11 -4.70 -2.88
C GLU A 420 6.65 -4.50 -3.27
N GLN A 421 6.39 -4.22 -4.55
CA GLN A 421 5.01 -4.23 -5.05
C GLN A 421 4.43 -5.65 -5.03
N LEU A 422 5.26 -6.67 -5.25
CA LEU A 422 4.92 -8.07 -5.02
C LEU A 422 4.65 -8.33 -3.54
N LEU A 423 5.53 -7.96 -2.60
CA LEU A 423 5.30 -8.11 -1.15
C LEU A 423 4.01 -7.42 -0.67
N ILE A 424 3.78 -6.17 -1.08
CA ILE A 424 2.56 -5.42 -0.73
C ILE A 424 1.32 -6.08 -1.35
N ARG A 425 1.39 -6.59 -2.58
CA ARG A 425 0.28 -7.31 -3.23
C ARG A 425 0.04 -8.71 -2.66
N GLU A 426 1.10 -9.46 -2.35
CA GLU A 426 1.05 -10.75 -1.65
C GLU A 426 0.39 -10.60 -0.28
N GLU A 427 0.67 -9.50 0.41
CA GLU A 427 0.08 -9.17 1.71
C GLU A 427 -1.36 -8.64 1.60
N GLU A 428 -1.68 -7.84 0.58
CA GLU A 428 -3.07 -7.45 0.23
C GLU A 428 -3.94 -8.69 -0.04
N LEU A 429 -3.39 -9.70 -0.74
CA LEU A 429 -4.04 -10.98 -1.01
C LEU A 429 -4.16 -11.87 0.24
N HIS A 430 -3.22 -11.79 1.20
CA HIS A 430 -3.25 -12.57 2.44
C HIS A 430 -4.44 -12.21 3.34
N VAL A 431 -4.83 -10.93 3.41
CA VAL A 431 -6.00 -10.48 4.21
C VAL A 431 -7.32 -10.86 3.56
N GLU A 432 -7.42 -10.79 2.24
CA GLU A 432 -8.60 -11.27 1.50
C GLU A 432 -8.81 -12.78 1.73
N TYR A 433 -7.72 -13.57 1.75
CA TYR A 433 -7.74 -14.99 2.06
C TYR A 433 -8.17 -15.29 3.51
N GLU A 434 -7.64 -14.60 4.53
CA GLU A 434 -8.08 -14.79 5.93
C GLU A 434 -9.57 -14.43 6.14
N SER A 435 -10.09 -13.48 5.38
CA SER A 435 -11.49 -13.06 5.45
C SER A 435 -12.46 -14.03 4.76
N GLN A 436 -12.04 -14.67 3.66
CA GLN A 436 -12.81 -15.68 2.93
C GLN A 436 -12.69 -17.07 3.58
N PHE A 437 -11.50 -17.41 4.06
CA PHE A 437 -11.18 -18.67 4.74
C PHE A 437 -10.94 -18.37 6.21
N LYS A 438 -12.01 -18.02 6.93
CA LYS A 438 -11.99 -18.07 8.40
C LYS A 438 -11.44 -19.43 8.80
N ARG A 439 -10.26 -19.46 9.42
CA ARG A 439 -9.76 -20.61 10.18
C ARG A 439 -10.89 -21.08 11.09
N GLN A 440 -11.53 -22.18 10.73
CA GLN A 440 -12.20 -23.01 11.72
C GLN A 440 -11.08 -23.83 12.36
N GLU A 441 -10.63 -23.42 13.54
CA GLU A 441 -9.78 -24.26 14.35
C GLU A 441 -10.53 -25.59 14.61
N GLY A 442 -9.99 -26.71 14.12
CA GLY A 442 -10.54 -28.06 14.32
C GLY A 442 -10.88 -28.89 13.06
N VAL A 443 -10.49 -28.48 11.84
CA VAL A 443 -10.84 -29.19 10.60
C VAL A 443 -9.96 -30.44 10.38
N LEU A 444 -10.59 -31.60 10.15
CA LEU A 444 -9.95 -32.82 9.61
C LEU A 444 -9.36 -32.53 8.23
N LEU A 445 -8.21 -33.15 7.90
CA LEU A 445 -7.69 -33.15 6.53
C LEU A 445 -8.81 -33.53 5.54
N PRO A 446 -8.98 -32.82 4.42
CA PRO A 446 -9.96 -33.22 3.41
C PRO A 446 -9.63 -34.63 2.86
N PRO A 447 -10.51 -35.24 2.04
CA PRO A 447 -10.16 -36.49 1.36
C PRO A 447 -9.03 -36.28 0.35
N PRO A 448 -8.14 -37.29 0.15
CA PRO A 448 -7.19 -37.31 -0.95
C PRO A 448 -7.86 -37.02 -2.30
N VAL A 449 -7.15 -36.30 -3.17
CA VAL A 449 -7.63 -35.94 -4.50
C VAL A 449 -6.54 -36.21 -5.52
N ASP A 450 -6.90 -36.89 -6.60
CA ASP A 450 -6.08 -37.06 -7.79
C ASP A 450 -6.89 -36.57 -9.00
N TRP A 451 -6.55 -35.40 -9.54
CA TRP A 451 -7.27 -34.81 -10.67
C TRP A 451 -6.93 -35.49 -11.99
N ASP A 452 -5.75 -36.10 -12.09
CA ASP A 452 -5.33 -36.83 -13.28
C ASP A 452 -6.11 -38.15 -13.40
N ALA A 453 -6.24 -38.91 -12.32
CA ALA A 453 -7.10 -40.09 -12.27
C ALA A 453 -8.59 -39.78 -12.55
N GLN A 454 -9.02 -38.53 -12.34
CA GLN A 454 -10.37 -38.05 -12.66
C GLN A 454 -10.52 -37.55 -14.10
N GLY A 455 -9.45 -37.56 -14.91
CA GLY A 455 -9.45 -37.13 -16.31
C GLY A 455 -9.46 -35.61 -16.49
N PHE A 456 -9.01 -34.86 -15.48
CA PHE A 456 -8.97 -33.39 -15.49
C PHE A 456 -7.55 -32.81 -15.52
N VAL A 457 -6.56 -33.59 -15.96
CA VAL A 457 -5.19 -33.14 -16.17
C VAL A 457 -4.80 -33.40 -17.62
N SER A 458 -4.23 -32.39 -18.29
CA SER A 458 -3.74 -32.54 -19.67
C SER A 458 -2.48 -33.42 -19.73
N PRO A 459 -2.12 -33.99 -20.89
CA PRO A 459 -0.88 -34.78 -21.03
C PRO A 459 0.39 -33.98 -20.66
N VAL A 460 1.44 -34.69 -20.24
CA VAL A 460 2.78 -34.11 -19.98
C VAL A 460 3.36 -33.53 -21.26
N ILE A 461 3.97 -32.35 -21.14
CA ILE A 461 4.64 -31.64 -22.24
C ILE A 461 6.07 -31.35 -21.80
N ASP A 462 7.03 -31.73 -22.64
CA ASP A 462 8.45 -31.49 -22.42
C ASP A 462 8.81 -30.02 -22.78
N GLN A 463 9.39 -29.30 -21.82
CA GLN A 463 9.87 -27.93 -21.97
C GLN A 463 11.13 -27.81 -22.84
N LEU A 464 11.78 -28.94 -23.15
CA LEU A 464 13.07 -29.07 -23.83
C LEU A 464 14.18 -28.31 -23.08
N SER A 465 15.20 -27.80 -23.78
CA SER A 465 16.33 -27.08 -23.16
C SER A 465 16.02 -25.60 -22.82
N PHE A 466 14.75 -25.25 -22.62
CA PHE A 466 14.31 -23.85 -22.53
C PHE A 466 13.48 -23.56 -21.27
N GLY A 467 13.46 -22.29 -20.86
CA GLY A 467 12.80 -21.80 -19.65
C GLY A 467 11.28 -21.65 -19.79
N THR A 468 10.59 -22.64 -20.39
CA THR A 468 9.15 -22.53 -20.70
C THR A 468 8.23 -23.15 -19.65
N CYS A 469 8.77 -23.68 -18.55
CA CYS A 469 8.03 -24.33 -17.47
C CYS A 469 6.94 -23.44 -16.85
N TRP A 470 7.17 -22.13 -16.72
CA TRP A 470 6.19 -21.16 -16.23
C TRP A 470 4.91 -21.14 -17.08
N ALA A 471 5.04 -21.17 -18.40
CA ALA A 471 3.89 -21.13 -19.30
C ALA A 471 3.16 -22.47 -19.32
N ILE A 472 3.91 -23.58 -19.29
CA ILE A 472 3.36 -24.95 -19.28
C ILE A 472 2.52 -25.19 -18.02
N ALA A 473 3.06 -24.85 -16.84
CA ALA A 473 2.35 -25.02 -15.58
C ALA A 473 1.11 -24.11 -15.46
N ALA A 474 1.19 -22.86 -15.95
CA ALA A 474 0.06 -21.94 -15.92
C ALA A 474 -1.08 -22.39 -16.84
N VAL A 475 -0.74 -22.92 -18.02
CA VAL A 475 -1.73 -23.51 -18.93
C VAL A 475 -2.33 -24.77 -18.34
N ALA A 476 -1.52 -25.69 -17.81
CA ALA A 476 -1.99 -26.95 -17.24
C ALA A 476 -3.00 -26.74 -16.09
N SER A 477 -2.71 -25.82 -15.17
CA SER A 477 -3.65 -25.48 -14.08
C SER A 477 -4.95 -24.84 -14.60
N THR A 478 -4.88 -24.04 -15.67
CA THR A 478 -6.04 -23.39 -16.28
C THR A 478 -6.93 -24.36 -17.06
N GLU A 479 -6.33 -25.28 -17.83
CA GLU A 479 -7.02 -26.35 -18.54
C GLU A 479 -7.74 -27.27 -17.55
N SER A 480 -7.08 -27.61 -16.45
CA SER A 480 -7.65 -28.44 -15.41
C SER A 480 -8.84 -27.77 -14.73
N ALA A 481 -8.70 -26.49 -14.34
CA ALA A 481 -9.78 -25.71 -13.74
C ALA A 481 -10.98 -25.56 -14.71
N TYR A 482 -10.72 -25.37 -16.01
CA TYR A 482 -11.77 -25.38 -17.02
C TYR A 482 -12.45 -26.75 -17.10
N GLY A 483 -11.65 -27.81 -17.16
CA GLY A 483 -12.11 -29.20 -17.25
C GLY A 483 -13.05 -29.59 -16.12
N ILE A 484 -12.64 -29.33 -14.88
CA ILE A 484 -13.42 -29.60 -13.66
C ILE A 484 -14.78 -28.89 -13.73
N LYS A 485 -14.81 -27.65 -14.22
CA LYS A 485 -16.03 -26.84 -14.28
C LYS A 485 -16.96 -27.22 -15.44
N ARG A 486 -16.41 -27.64 -16.58
CA ARG A 486 -17.16 -27.88 -17.83
C ARG A 486 -17.35 -29.36 -18.16
N GLY A 487 -16.74 -30.26 -17.39
CA GLY A 487 -16.81 -31.71 -17.56
C GLY A 487 -16.00 -32.25 -18.75
N HIS A 488 -15.12 -31.45 -19.35
CA HIS A 488 -14.23 -31.88 -20.44
C HIS A 488 -13.00 -30.97 -20.53
N LEU A 489 -11.84 -31.56 -20.82
CA LEU A 489 -10.59 -30.83 -21.04
C LEU A 489 -10.58 -30.07 -22.37
N ILE A 490 -9.75 -29.05 -22.42
CA ILE A 490 -9.43 -28.24 -23.59
C ILE A 490 -7.91 -28.17 -23.74
N GLU A 491 -7.46 -27.82 -24.93
CA GLU A 491 -6.04 -27.66 -25.25
C GLU A 491 -5.76 -26.19 -25.60
N LEU A 492 -5.08 -25.49 -24.69
CA LEU A 492 -4.76 -24.06 -24.79
C LEU A 492 -3.34 -23.85 -25.34
N SER A 493 -3.14 -22.72 -26.02
CA SER A 493 -1.84 -22.40 -26.59
C SER A 493 -0.84 -21.95 -25.51
N ILE A 494 0.15 -22.80 -25.25
CA ILE A 494 1.34 -22.46 -24.45
C ILE A 494 2.21 -21.43 -25.19
N GLN A 495 2.39 -21.60 -26.50
CA GLN A 495 3.25 -20.72 -27.30
C GLN A 495 2.75 -19.27 -27.35
N GLN A 496 1.43 -19.06 -27.41
CA GLN A 496 0.86 -17.72 -27.34
C GLN A 496 1.22 -17.04 -26.03
N LEU A 497 1.23 -17.78 -24.93
CA LEU A 497 1.60 -17.23 -23.63
C LEU A 497 3.08 -16.85 -23.60
N ILE A 498 3.95 -17.74 -24.11
CA ILE A 498 5.40 -17.50 -24.23
C ILE A 498 5.69 -16.26 -25.07
N ASP A 499 5.08 -16.15 -26.26
CA ASP A 499 5.41 -15.11 -27.23
C ASP A 499 4.76 -13.75 -26.89
N CYS A 500 3.65 -13.74 -26.13
CA CYS A 500 2.81 -12.55 -25.95
C CYS A 500 2.66 -12.04 -24.50
N ALA A 501 2.96 -12.85 -23.48
CA ALA A 501 2.72 -12.44 -22.09
C ALA A 501 3.94 -11.77 -21.44
N ASP A 502 5.17 -12.13 -21.85
CA ASP A 502 6.41 -11.64 -21.24
C ASP A 502 7.47 -11.28 -22.30
N ILE A 503 8.39 -10.38 -21.94
CA ILE A 503 9.55 -10.02 -22.78
C ILE A 503 10.61 -11.09 -22.52
N ASP A 504 10.96 -11.86 -23.55
CA ASP A 504 11.87 -13.02 -23.46
C ASP A 504 11.31 -14.24 -22.71
N GLY A 505 10.00 -14.50 -22.82
CA GLY A 505 9.29 -15.63 -22.20
C GLY A 505 9.85 -17.05 -22.44
N PHE A 506 10.89 -17.17 -23.25
CA PHE A 506 11.59 -18.40 -23.59
C PHE A 506 12.84 -18.65 -22.73
N GLU A 507 13.45 -17.59 -22.20
CA GLU A 507 14.56 -17.64 -21.22
C GLU A 507 14.04 -17.80 -19.78
N GLY A 508 12.72 -17.69 -19.59
CA GLY A 508 12.06 -17.70 -18.29
C GLY A 508 10.86 -16.77 -18.31
N GLY A 509 10.01 -16.85 -17.30
CA GLY A 509 8.86 -15.96 -17.18
C GLY A 509 8.16 -16.13 -15.84
N HIS A 510 7.33 -15.16 -15.49
CA HIS A 510 6.66 -15.11 -14.19
C HIS A 510 5.18 -15.48 -14.31
N GLU A 511 4.65 -16.24 -13.34
CA GLU A 511 3.24 -16.63 -13.29
C GLU A 511 2.27 -15.45 -13.27
N TYR A 512 2.70 -14.31 -12.70
CA TYR A 512 1.92 -13.10 -12.72
C TYR A 512 1.62 -12.65 -14.16
N PHE A 513 2.63 -12.67 -15.04
CA PHE A 513 2.44 -12.30 -16.45
C PHE A 513 1.55 -13.31 -17.16
N ALA A 514 1.75 -14.60 -16.90
CA ALA A 514 0.89 -15.66 -17.43
C ALA A 514 -0.60 -15.42 -17.10
N PHE A 515 -0.94 -15.36 -15.83
CA PHE A 515 -2.34 -15.25 -15.41
C PHE A 515 -2.92 -13.85 -15.70
N ARG A 516 -2.13 -12.78 -15.63
CA ARG A 516 -2.56 -11.45 -16.06
C ARG A 516 -2.90 -11.43 -17.55
N PHE A 517 -2.09 -12.07 -18.39
CA PHE A 517 -2.37 -12.17 -19.83
C PHE A 517 -3.67 -12.94 -20.07
N MET A 518 -3.85 -14.10 -19.42
CA MET A 518 -5.09 -14.88 -19.51
C MET A 518 -6.32 -14.10 -19.01
N LYS A 519 -6.16 -13.23 -18.00
CA LYS A 519 -7.23 -12.39 -17.47
C LYS A 519 -7.59 -11.24 -18.40
N LEU A 520 -6.61 -10.59 -19.02
CA LEU A 520 -6.84 -9.41 -19.86
C LEU A 520 -7.25 -9.81 -21.29
N HIS A 521 -6.55 -10.79 -21.85
CA HIS A 521 -6.61 -11.15 -23.26
C HIS A 521 -7.23 -12.54 -23.49
N GLY A 522 -7.05 -13.46 -22.54
CA GLY A 522 -7.41 -14.87 -22.71
C GLY A 522 -6.44 -15.62 -23.62
N LEU A 523 -6.58 -16.95 -23.68
CA LEU A 523 -5.77 -17.83 -24.52
C LEU A 523 -6.61 -18.49 -25.60
N CYS A 524 -6.03 -18.60 -26.79
CA CYS A 524 -6.59 -19.33 -27.92
C CYS A 524 -6.30 -20.85 -27.80
N ALA A 525 -6.97 -21.64 -28.63
CA ALA A 525 -6.74 -23.08 -28.71
C ALA A 525 -5.35 -23.39 -29.29
N ALA A 526 -4.67 -24.43 -28.78
CA ALA A 526 -3.33 -24.83 -29.21
C ALA A 526 -3.23 -25.04 -30.74
N LYS A 527 -4.28 -25.57 -31.39
CA LYS A 527 -4.32 -25.75 -32.85
C LYS A 527 -4.10 -24.47 -33.69
N TYR A 528 -4.35 -23.29 -33.13
CA TYR A 528 -4.16 -22.01 -33.84
C TYR A 528 -2.78 -21.41 -33.61
N TYR A 529 -2.17 -21.73 -32.47
CA TYR A 529 -0.85 -21.25 -32.09
C TYR A 529 -0.11 -22.40 -31.39
N PRO A 530 0.36 -23.41 -32.15
CA PRO A 530 0.88 -24.65 -31.59
C PRO A 530 2.20 -24.42 -30.84
N TYR A 531 2.43 -25.22 -29.81
CA TYR A 531 3.71 -25.24 -29.10
C TYR A 531 4.83 -25.71 -30.02
N THR A 532 5.84 -24.86 -30.20
CA THR A 532 6.97 -25.13 -31.10
C THR A 532 8.27 -25.44 -30.36
N GLY A 533 8.34 -25.13 -29.06
CA GLY A 533 9.58 -25.31 -28.29
C GLY A 533 10.74 -24.44 -28.76
N TYR A 534 10.47 -23.33 -29.47
CA TYR A 534 11.45 -22.32 -29.91
C TYR A 534 10.86 -20.91 -29.85
N SER A 535 11.70 -19.87 -29.62
CA SER A 535 11.27 -18.46 -29.66
C SER A 535 10.91 -18.02 -31.09
N GLN A 536 9.76 -17.36 -31.28
CA GLN A 536 9.32 -16.84 -32.58
C GLN A 536 9.69 -15.36 -32.82
N GLN A 537 10.57 -14.77 -31.99
CA GLN A 537 10.98 -13.34 -32.06
C GLN A 537 9.78 -12.37 -32.02
N GLY A 538 8.81 -12.64 -31.14
CA GLY A 538 7.71 -11.74 -30.79
C GLY A 538 6.32 -12.33 -31.00
N CYS A 539 5.32 -11.70 -30.39
CA CYS A 539 3.91 -12.10 -30.43
C CYS A 539 3.32 -11.98 -31.85
N ASP A 540 2.96 -13.12 -32.46
CA ASP A 540 2.22 -13.14 -33.72
C ASP A 540 0.72 -13.02 -33.48
N ILE A 541 0.25 -11.77 -33.39
CA ILE A 541 -1.16 -11.44 -33.18
C ILE A 541 -2.08 -11.95 -34.31
N THR A 542 -1.54 -12.33 -35.47
CA THR A 542 -2.36 -12.87 -36.58
C THR A 542 -2.77 -14.32 -36.35
N LYS A 543 -1.98 -15.08 -35.56
CA LYS A 543 -2.30 -16.43 -35.08
C LYS A 543 -3.21 -16.41 -33.85
N SER A 544 -3.22 -15.30 -33.11
CA SER A 544 -4.07 -15.06 -31.93
C SER A 544 -5.54 -14.86 -32.33
N GLN A 545 -6.24 -15.98 -32.57
CA GLN A 545 -7.70 -16.02 -32.75
C GLN A 545 -8.46 -15.61 -31.48
N LEU A 546 -9.80 -15.54 -31.54
CA LEU A 546 -10.64 -15.29 -30.37
C LEU A 546 -10.25 -16.20 -29.19
N PRO A 547 -10.17 -15.67 -27.96
CA PRO A 547 -9.76 -16.44 -26.79
C PRO A 547 -10.76 -17.57 -26.54
N LEU A 548 -10.24 -18.80 -26.42
CA LEU A 548 -11.01 -19.97 -26.01
C LEU A 548 -11.34 -19.91 -24.51
N VAL A 549 -10.38 -19.45 -23.70
CA VAL A 549 -10.55 -19.25 -22.26
C VAL A 549 -10.02 -17.90 -21.83
N LYS A 550 -10.78 -17.26 -20.95
CA LYS A 550 -10.38 -16.05 -20.22
C LYS A 550 -10.68 -16.29 -18.75
N ILE A 551 -9.70 -16.07 -17.89
CA ILE A 551 -9.88 -16.24 -16.44
C ILE A 551 -10.45 -14.95 -15.81
N ASP A 552 -11.24 -15.11 -14.76
CA ASP A 552 -11.79 -13.97 -14.01
C ASP A 552 -10.73 -13.37 -13.06
N GLY A 553 -9.84 -14.21 -12.56
CA GLY A 553 -8.79 -13.86 -11.62
C GLY A 553 -7.83 -15.01 -11.29
N PHE A 554 -6.83 -14.68 -10.50
CA PHE A 554 -5.91 -15.62 -9.86
C PHE A 554 -5.59 -15.11 -8.45
N GLN A 555 -5.17 -15.99 -7.56
CA GLN A 555 -4.92 -15.75 -6.14
C GLN A 555 -3.74 -16.59 -5.67
N THR A 556 -2.89 -16.06 -4.81
CA THR A 556 -1.79 -16.83 -4.19
C THR A 556 -2.34 -17.72 -3.08
N VAL A 557 -1.87 -18.96 -2.97
CA VAL A 557 -2.24 -19.86 -1.87
C VAL A 557 -1.16 -19.77 -0.78
N PRO A 558 -1.51 -19.61 0.50
CA PRO A 558 -0.51 -19.57 1.58
C PRO A 558 0.37 -20.82 1.62
N LEU A 559 1.65 -20.65 2.00
CA LEU A 559 2.68 -21.71 1.95
C LEU A 559 2.58 -22.71 3.11
N LYS A 560 1.38 -23.02 3.59
CA LYS A 560 1.15 -24.04 4.62
C LYS A 560 0.56 -25.29 3.97
N ALA A 561 1.12 -26.45 4.29
CA ALA A 561 0.68 -27.77 3.81
C ALA A 561 -0.86 -27.92 3.76
N LEU A 562 -1.55 -27.50 4.82
CA LEU A 562 -3.00 -27.62 4.94
C LEU A 562 -3.79 -26.68 4.02
N ASP A 563 -3.27 -25.49 3.74
CA ASP A 563 -3.93 -24.50 2.87
C ASP A 563 -3.83 -24.94 1.39
N ILE A 564 -2.68 -25.51 1.01
CA ILE A 564 -2.45 -26.15 -0.30
C ILE A 564 -3.39 -27.33 -0.47
N ILE A 565 -3.43 -28.23 0.51
CA ILE A 565 -4.30 -29.41 0.51
C ILE A 565 -5.78 -29.00 0.36
N HIS A 566 -6.23 -27.96 1.07
CA HIS A 566 -7.58 -27.43 0.90
C HIS A 566 -7.81 -26.83 -0.49
N ALA A 567 -6.87 -26.05 -1.01
CA ALA A 567 -6.99 -25.47 -2.35
C ALA A 567 -7.08 -26.57 -3.43
N LEU A 568 -6.30 -27.65 -3.28
CA LEU A 568 -6.31 -28.82 -4.17
C LEU A 568 -7.66 -29.55 -4.20
N THR A 569 -8.51 -29.42 -3.18
CA THR A 569 -9.86 -30.01 -3.22
C THR A 569 -10.76 -29.38 -4.28
N ASN A 570 -10.41 -28.18 -4.76
CA ASN A 570 -11.20 -27.47 -5.76
C ASN A 570 -10.62 -27.62 -7.17
N GLN A 571 -9.29 -27.64 -7.32
CA GLN A 571 -8.60 -27.68 -8.60
C GLN A 571 -7.08 -27.85 -8.45
N PRO A 572 -6.35 -28.24 -9.52
CA PRO A 572 -4.90 -28.16 -9.57
C PRO A 572 -4.35 -26.75 -9.38
N LEU A 573 -3.11 -26.69 -8.88
CA LEU A 573 -2.42 -25.45 -8.50
C LEU A 573 -1.15 -25.24 -9.32
N TYR A 574 -0.80 -23.98 -9.56
CA TYR A 574 0.50 -23.59 -10.07
C TYR A 574 1.49 -23.47 -8.90
N ALA A 575 2.70 -24.00 -9.05
CA ALA A 575 3.73 -23.91 -8.02
C ALA A 575 5.10 -23.62 -8.61
N VAL A 576 5.97 -23.02 -7.80
CA VAL A 576 7.35 -22.69 -8.17
C VAL A 576 8.31 -23.29 -7.16
N PHE A 577 9.30 -24.01 -7.67
CA PHE A 577 10.44 -24.55 -6.95
C PHE A 577 11.60 -23.56 -7.00
N THR A 578 12.32 -23.42 -5.89
CA THR A 578 13.57 -22.66 -5.86
C THR A 578 14.68 -23.42 -6.59
N GLU A 579 15.72 -22.71 -7.01
CA GLU A 579 16.87 -23.29 -7.71
C GLU A 579 17.47 -24.48 -6.94
N GLU A 580 17.64 -24.36 -5.62
CA GLU A 580 18.24 -25.40 -4.80
C GLU A 580 17.48 -26.73 -4.86
N PHE A 581 16.15 -26.69 -5.00
CA PHE A 581 15.34 -27.89 -5.15
C PHE A 581 15.35 -28.40 -6.58
N ALA A 582 15.16 -27.50 -7.55
CA ALA A 582 15.05 -27.85 -8.96
C ALA A 582 16.37 -28.29 -9.60
N SER A 583 17.51 -27.95 -9.00
CA SER A 583 18.87 -28.34 -9.43
C SER A 583 19.49 -29.42 -8.54
N HIS A 584 18.75 -29.93 -7.55
CA HIS A 584 19.27 -31.00 -6.68
C HIS A 584 19.48 -32.29 -7.50
N PRO A 585 20.60 -33.02 -7.34
CA PRO A 585 20.83 -34.27 -8.06
C PRO A 585 19.68 -35.28 -7.91
N ASP A 586 19.14 -35.45 -6.69
CA ASP A 586 17.99 -36.32 -6.44
C ASP A 586 16.71 -35.90 -7.17
N TYR A 587 16.60 -34.63 -7.58
CA TYR A 587 15.50 -34.16 -8.41
C TYR A 587 15.81 -34.36 -9.90
N GLU A 588 17.03 -34.03 -10.35
CA GLU A 588 17.44 -34.27 -11.74
C GLU A 588 17.38 -35.77 -12.12
N GLU A 589 17.78 -36.65 -11.20
CA GLU A 589 17.81 -38.11 -11.38
C GLU A 589 16.58 -38.83 -10.81
N TYR A 590 15.50 -38.10 -10.48
CA TYR A 590 14.30 -38.69 -9.89
C TYR A 590 13.68 -39.75 -10.82
N ASP A 591 13.58 -40.98 -10.31
CA ASP A 591 12.99 -42.15 -10.99
C ASP A 591 11.82 -42.79 -10.20
N GLY A 592 11.44 -42.20 -9.06
CA GLY A 592 10.29 -42.61 -8.25
C GLY A 592 10.45 -42.33 -6.74
N GLY A 593 9.37 -42.56 -5.97
CA GLY A 593 9.36 -42.39 -4.52
C GLY A 593 8.97 -40.98 -4.04
N LEU A 594 9.17 -40.66 -2.75
CA LEU A 594 8.84 -39.36 -2.19
C LEU A 594 10.06 -38.44 -2.24
N TYR A 595 9.96 -37.33 -2.98
CA TYR A 595 10.98 -36.29 -3.00
C TYR A 595 10.84 -35.37 -1.77
N GLY A 596 11.89 -35.32 -0.95
CA GLY A 596 11.92 -34.57 0.33
C GLY A 596 12.77 -33.29 0.34
N GLY A 597 13.46 -32.98 -0.77
CA GLY A 597 14.30 -31.79 -0.93
C GLY A 597 15.71 -31.87 -0.34
N GLY A 598 16.63 -31.08 -0.91
CA GLY A 598 18.00 -30.87 -0.41
C GLY A 598 18.07 -30.21 0.98
N ASP A 599 19.29 -30.07 1.52
CA ASP A 599 19.57 -29.72 2.94
C ASP A 599 18.79 -28.48 3.45
N LYS A 600 17.89 -28.72 4.41
CA LYS A 600 16.96 -27.74 5.00
C LYS A 600 17.61 -26.56 5.74
N ASN A 601 18.95 -26.46 5.77
CA ASN A 601 19.72 -25.52 6.60
C ASN A 601 20.66 -24.59 5.81
N LYS A 602 20.61 -24.56 4.47
CA LYS A 602 21.52 -23.72 3.67
C LYS A 602 20.88 -22.36 3.34
N GLU A 603 21.63 -21.28 3.53
CA GLU A 603 21.19 -19.94 3.08
C GLU A 603 21.16 -19.88 1.55
N LEU A 604 20.08 -19.32 1.01
CA LEU A 604 19.83 -19.18 -0.43
C LEU A 604 20.79 -18.13 -1.04
N PRO A 605 21.52 -18.45 -2.12
CA PRO A 605 22.34 -17.47 -2.84
C PRO A 605 21.49 -16.44 -3.61
N ASP A 606 22.07 -15.25 -3.85
CA ASP A 606 21.43 -14.04 -4.39
C ASP A 606 21.08 -14.08 -5.90
N ASP A 607 21.35 -15.18 -6.61
CA ASP A 607 20.98 -15.36 -8.02
C ASP A 607 19.81 -16.34 -8.10
N ILE A 608 18.74 -15.96 -8.81
CA ILE A 608 17.43 -16.60 -8.73
C ILE A 608 17.07 -17.25 -10.08
N CYS A 609 17.20 -18.57 -10.21
CA CYS A 609 16.47 -19.35 -11.21
C CYS A 609 15.35 -20.18 -10.55
N PHE A 610 14.16 -20.21 -11.17
CA PHE A 610 12.96 -20.88 -10.65
C PHE A 610 12.43 -21.94 -11.61
N HIS A 611 11.97 -23.09 -11.12
CA HIS A 611 11.30 -24.11 -11.94
C HIS A 611 9.81 -24.21 -11.58
N SER A 612 8.94 -24.16 -12.58
CA SER A 612 7.49 -24.10 -12.35
C SER A 612 6.81 -25.40 -12.68
N VAL A 613 5.89 -25.84 -11.81
CA VAL A 613 5.21 -27.13 -11.90
C VAL A 613 3.70 -26.99 -11.62
N CYS A 614 2.92 -28.01 -11.92
CA CYS A 614 1.49 -28.05 -11.60
C CYS A 614 1.19 -29.13 -10.56
N ILE A 615 0.66 -28.74 -9.39
CA ILE A 615 0.24 -29.69 -8.36
C ILE A 615 -1.16 -30.17 -8.72
N ILE A 616 -1.27 -31.47 -9.00
CA ILE A 616 -2.47 -32.09 -9.57
C ILE A 616 -3.19 -32.99 -8.57
N GLY A 617 -2.68 -33.13 -7.36
CA GLY A 617 -3.33 -33.91 -6.33
C GLY A 617 -2.55 -33.99 -5.04
N TRP A 618 -3.12 -34.70 -4.06
CA TRP A 618 -2.46 -35.07 -2.82
C TRP A 618 -3.04 -36.38 -2.28
N GLY A 619 -2.25 -37.09 -1.50
CA GLY A 619 -2.67 -38.35 -0.89
C GLY A 619 -1.86 -38.75 0.33
N TYR A 620 -2.16 -39.95 0.82
CA TYR A 620 -1.46 -40.60 1.91
C TYR A 620 -1.01 -41.99 1.45
N ASP A 621 0.29 -42.26 1.54
CA ASP A 621 0.84 -43.58 1.30
C ASP A 621 0.65 -44.42 2.57
N HIS A 622 -0.20 -45.44 2.49
CA HIS A 622 -0.49 -46.33 3.62
C HIS A 622 0.64 -47.31 3.94
N ILE A 623 1.57 -47.54 3.01
CA ILE A 623 2.70 -48.45 3.17
C ILE A 623 3.85 -47.69 3.85
N GLU A 624 4.22 -46.55 3.30
CA GLU A 624 5.33 -45.71 3.78
C GLU A 624 4.91 -44.72 4.89
N GLN A 625 3.61 -44.68 5.21
CA GLN A 625 3.00 -43.88 6.27
C GLN A 625 3.22 -42.35 6.17
N HIS A 626 3.34 -41.81 4.96
CA HIS A 626 3.55 -40.37 4.72
C HIS A 626 2.46 -39.74 3.84
N TYR A 627 2.31 -38.43 3.94
CA TYR A 627 1.51 -37.65 3.00
C TYR A 627 2.37 -37.25 1.80
N PHE A 628 1.75 -37.10 0.63
CA PHE A 628 2.43 -36.63 -0.57
C PHE A 628 1.55 -35.68 -1.40
N LEU A 629 2.18 -34.73 -2.08
CA LEU A 629 1.61 -33.99 -3.19
C LEU A 629 1.96 -34.72 -4.49
N LYS A 630 0.99 -34.82 -5.41
CA LYS A 630 1.19 -35.35 -6.77
C LYS A 630 1.41 -34.17 -7.71
N ILE A 631 2.51 -34.15 -8.43
CA ILE A 631 2.97 -33.00 -9.21
C ILE A 631 3.21 -33.43 -10.65
N LYS A 632 2.63 -32.68 -11.59
CA LYS A 632 2.91 -32.75 -13.03
C LYS A 632 4.05 -31.81 -13.37
N ASP A 633 5.08 -32.37 -14.00
CA ASP A 633 6.29 -31.65 -14.38
C ASP A 633 6.39 -31.44 -15.90
N SER A 634 7.27 -30.52 -16.30
CA SER A 634 7.57 -30.24 -17.71
C SER A 634 8.91 -30.82 -18.17
N LYS A 635 9.52 -31.73 -17.39
CA LYS A 635 10.74 -32.48 -17.73
C LYS A 635 10.54 -33.58 -18.79
N GLY A 636 9.30 -33.80 -19.25
CA GLY A 636 8.97 -34.82 -20.23
C GLY A 636 8.61 -36.18 -19.61
N THR A 637 8.11 -37.10 -20.44
CA THR A 637 7.58 -38.41 -20.01
C THR A 637 8.67 -39.44 -19.72
N GLU A 638 9.93 -39.18 -20.08
CA GLU A 638 11.08 -40.04 -19.77
C GLU A 638 11.66 -39.78 -18.36
N TRP A 639 11.18 -38.74 -17.66
CA TRP A 639 11.64 -38.34 -16.33
C TRP A 639 10.57 -38.68 -15.27
N GLY A 640 11.00 -39.14 -14.09
CA GLY A 640 10.10 -39.48 -12.98
C GLY A 640 9.09 -40.59 -13.30
N ASP A 641 7.88 -40.46 -12.76
CA ASP A 641 6.75 -41.36 -12.97
C ASP A 641 5.95 -40.89 -14.19
N GLU A 642 6.49 -41.11 -15.39
CA GLU A 642 5.93 -40.65 -16.68
C GLU A 642 5.74 -39.12 -16.80
N GLY A 643 6.63 -38.34 -16.18
CA GLY A 643 6.59 -36.87 -16.12
C GLY A 643 5.87 -36.31 -14.89
N GLU A 644 5.52 -37.18 -13.95
CA GLU A 644 4.97 -36.80 -12.64
C GLU A 644 5.92 -37.19 -11.51
N HIS A 645 5.80 -36.54 -10.36
CA HIS A 645 6.53 -36.92 -9.16
C HIS A 645 5.71 -36.70 -7.88
N ARG A 646 6.12 -37.38 -6.81
CA ARG A 646 5.53 -37.24 -5.48
C ARG A 646 6.44 -36.44 -4.57
N MET A 647 5.87 -35.51 -3.82
CA MET A 647 6.63 -34.59 -2.98
C MET A 647 6.10 -34.49 -1.55
N ASP A 648 6.99 -34.34 -0.58
CA ASP A 648 6.64 -34.11 0.82
C ASP A 648 5.92 -32.74 0.99
N PRO A 649 4.67 -32.70 1.49
CA PRO A 649 3.93 -31.45 1.69
C PRO A 649 4.54 -30.47 2.72
N SER A 650 5.55 -30.91 3.49
CA SER A 650 6.26 -30.09 4.48
C SER A 650 7.40 -29.25 3.90
N VAL A 651 7.70 -29.41 2.61
CA VAL A 651 8.70 -28.62 1.90
C VAL A 651 8.17 -27.20 1.59
N PRO A 652 8.92 -26.13 1.89
CA PRO A 652 8.52 -24.76 1.56
C PRO A 652 8.61 -24.52 0.04
N LEU A 653 7.50 -24.15 -0.59
CA LEU A 653 7.39 -23.77 -2.01
C LEU A 653 6.49 -22.54 -2.14
N GLY A 654 6.57 -21.79 -3.26
CA GLY A 654 5.62 -20.72 -3.60
C GLY A 654 4.41 -21.24 -4.41
N PHE A 655 3.17 -20.84 -4.11
CA PHE A 655 1.95 -21.38 -4.75
C PHE A 655 0.99 -20.30 -5.27
N CYS A 656 0.46 -20.49 -6.48
CA CYS A 656 -0.65 -19.72 -7.04
C CYS A 656 -1.84 -20.63 -7.45
N ALA A 657 -3.07 -20.24 -7.09
CA ALA A 657 -4.33 -20.82 -7.57
C ALA A 657 -5.04 -19.84 -8.52
N THR A 658 -5.79 -20.33 -9.50
CA THR A 658 -6.73 -19.45 -10.23
C THR A 658 -7.96 -19.15 -9.34
N SER A 659 -8.50 -17.92 -9.39
CA SER A 659 -9.69 -17.52 -8.63
C SER A 659 -10.84 -17.28 -9.61
N GLY A 660 -11.98 -17.96 -9.43
CA GLY A 660 -13.13 -17.70 -10.30
C GLY A 660 -14.26 -18.73 -10.30
N GLN A 661 -15.17 -18.59 -9.35
CA GLN A 661 -16.48 -19.27 -9.39
C GLN A 661 -17.42 -18.78 -10.52
N ASN A 662 -17.06 -17.85 -11.42
CA ASN A 662 -18.04 -17.27 -12.38
C ASN A 662 -17.53 -16.94 -13.81
N CYS A 663 -16.94 -17.91 -14.52
CA CYS A 663 -16.69 -17.72 -15.96
C CYS A 663 -18.00 -17.65 -16.78
N SER A 664 -18.30 -16.44 -17.28
CA SER A 664 -19.38 -16.15 -18.23
C SER A 664 -18.98 -16.60 -19.64
N ALA A 665 -19.87 -17.34 -20.31
CA ALA A 665 -19.70 -17.74 -21.71
C ALA A 665 -19.88 -16.54 -22.67
N PRO A 666 -19.16 -16.48 -23.79
CA PRO A 666 -19.64 -15.72 -24.94
C PRO A 666 -20.87 -16.45 -25.48
N SER A 667 -22.00 -15.76 -25.51
CA SER A 667 -23.14 -16.12 -26.34
C SER A 667 -22.69 -16.10 -27.81
N THR A 668 -22.87 -17.20 -28.51
CA THR A 668 -23.06 -17.17 -29.96
C THR A 668 -24.29 -18.00 -30.27
N ASN A 669 -25.10 -17.52 -31.21
CA ASN A 669 -26.23 -18.27 -31.80
C ASN A 669 -25.86 -19.73 -32.11
#